data_AF-A0A1Y4NZ38-F1
#
_entry.id   AF-A0A1Y4NZ38-F1
#
_cell.length_a   1.000
_cell.length_b   1.000
_cell.length_c   1.000
_cell.angle_alpha   90.00
_cell.angle_beta   90.00
_cell.angle_gamma   90.00
#
_symmetry.space_group_name_H-M   'P 1'
#
loop_
_entity.id
_entity.type
_entity.pdbx_description
1 polymer ?
#
loop_
_entity_poly.entity_id
_entity_poly.type
_entity_poly.pdbx_seq_one_letter_code
_entity_poly.pdbx_strand_id
1 'polypeptide(L)'
;MKIIAEKGKICKISISCRESSAVKRAADDLCRDLEKICGCRAVLSGEEENEECQICLGTLGVSSRITEMAEQGRLNLNGIRDGQGQIRREGFVIQQTEDCLFLVGADRRGTIYSIYDFTEAQGVSPWYYFADVPVKTKEKIAYGDGYLKSDYPSVEYRGIFLNDEEELNAWAKLHTQDDTIGPETYGRIFELILRLKGNYIWPAMHVNYFNENPENGRLADSMGIVVGTSHCDMLLRSNQNEWKPWIEKKGYTDVSYDYSIEGRNREILKEYWRESVEQNKDFEVCYTIGMRGIHDTGFVTSAIDGDSGLTEEEKTEARVKLLEKVMLDQREILKEVLGEEKGKRAMQTFIPYKEVLSLYDRGLKVPDDVTVIWANDNHGNIRRYPDKNERKRSGGHGLYYHNSYWAPPPMSYLFINSIPLAHTGNELRKAWESGIRKLWVLNVGALKPLEQDVEFFLRCGWDAGKKDSITKDTDAFVEDWINRNFSGMHGKMAAALYNIYAQTTNMRKVEHMDNHVFSQTAWNNEAGRRVLRLKEMFDGGNAIYAALPDQEKDAFFQMFLMKMHASYFTALEYYYADRSQLSYNRGNMAGADEYIRFSRKAAGYRRWMIHYYNKVMAGGKWDRILTPERFSPPPTALYPAGTPALYLGKPEMTLYMGETDLTREGTITFDFWGSHVKALELGNKGAGKISYRAAVTEGSEWLKLSGETGACNSGAYNIEEILYLEAKKSWDGENKEGILEIWDDTGGKVYRITVRGRKKGEPDAGFRGFIEGDGCISIAAGDFTAEFPAGDCCWEKIPHMGRGQGDAMMAHNPHLEPLEERRPDIAGSPRLEYSVFTVTDGPCCLEIHRALTLNSTGRIRLAAGIDDLPPVILESEIRDEWLGDWKNCVMNNGEKMRAFLPFVEKGPHVVKIFMIDNYVTFSSLVLYTGEITESDAGPEESCRIISGQRERSGKQKRRLPFYPVPDETGMDRFLLEMYGYREENVPLLPVVYAGRDFWKKDILYMENEQYEQKILGNRKYTAEKKKNPRGVFAYFGRGYFQERDGRLAIEAEYAMENSYFAWLTPDPDHGNISWTHLQAETNGGTGFAMYVKKRGMFWEEPFLAPGMHYRIRIENPGCYHIWLLLRFFDEESDSCFFALDGEVQPLQEQLSGGSLFTYSTTQVYFWSLVTDMYFEKGVHQFSVIARKSGLRIDRIYCTAGEERPPADAEWTEPERKE
;
A
#
# COMPACT_ATOMS: atom_id res chain seq x y z
N MET A 1 38.49 3.68 32.32
CA MET A 1 37.83 4.23 31.10
C MET A 1 38.88 4.94 30.28
N LYS A 2 39.11 4.48 29.04
CA LYS A 2 40.08 5.04 28.10
C LYS A 2 39.39 5.91 27.07
N ILE A 3 40.00 7.05 26.77
CA ILE A 3 39.50 7.98 25.76
C ILE A 3 39.90 7.45 24.37
N ILE A 4 38.91 7.33 23.48
CA ILE A 4 39.10 6.89 22.10
C ILE A 4 39.20 8.09 21.18
N ALA A 5 38.29 9.05 21.33
CA ALA A 5 38.29 10.31 20.59
C ALA A 5 37.82 11.45 21.50
N GLU A 6 38.38 12.63 21.32
CA GLU A 6 38.07 13.83 22.11
C GLU A 6 38.16 15.07 21.23
N LYS A 7 37.26 16.03 21.46
CA LYS A 7 37.18 17.28 20.71
C LYS A 7 38.52 18.03 20.67
N GLY A 8 38.91 18.46 19.48
CA GLY A 8 40.17 19.20 19.27
C GLY A 8 41.45 18.36 19.46
N LYS A 9 41.35 17.04 19.67
CA LYS A 9 42.50 16.12 19.73
C LYS A 9 42.64 15.31 18.44
N ILE A 10 43.82 14.70 18.25
CA ILE A 10 44.06 13.75 17.16
C ILE A 10 43.65 12.35 17.63
N CYS A 11 42.82 11.67 16.84
CA CYS A 11 42.49 10.25 17.01
C CYS A 11 43.24 9.44 15.94
N LYS A 12 44.24 8.67 16.35
CA LYS A 12 45.01 7.80 15.46
C LYS A 12 44.34 6.43 15.35
N ILE A 13 44.16 5.97 14.13
CA ILE A 13 43.53 4.70 13.78
C ILE A 13 44.55 3.84 13.02
N SER A 14 44.86 2.66 13.53
CA SER A 14 45.75 1.70 12.88
C SER A 14 44.97 0.75 11.96
N ILE A 15 45.44 0.59 10.72
CA ILE A 15 44.89 -0.30 9.70
C ILE A 15 46.04 -0.94 8.88
N SER A 16 45.88 -2.20 8.47
CA SER A 16 46.88 -2.87 7.61
C SER A 16 46.90 -2.30 6.18
N CYS A 17 48.08 -2.12 5.60
CA CYS A 17 48.21 -1.80 4.17
C CYS A 17 47.69 -2.93 3.26
N ARG A 18 47.60 -4.17 3.79
CA ARG A 18 47.05 -5.35 3.11
C ARG A 18 45.52 -5.43 3.12
N GLU A 19 44.83 -4.54 3.84
CA GLU A 19 43.37 -4.52 3.83
C GLU A 19 42.82 -4.23 2.42
N SER A 20 41.66 -4.82 2.15
CA SER A 20 40.93 -4.60 0.90
C SER A 20 40.52 -3.13 0.72
N SER A 21 40.24 -2.74 -0.53
CA SER A 21 39.67 -1.42 -0.85
C SER A 21 38.38 -1.14 -0.07
N ALA A 22 37.53 -2.16 0.12
CA ALA A 22 36.28 -2.06 0.84
C ALA A 22 36.49 -1.65 2.31
N VAL A 23 37.45 -2.29 3.00
CA VAL A 23 37.80 -1.96 4.40
C VAL A 23 38.43 -0.58 4.49
N LYS A 24 39.32 -0.22 3.56
CA LYS A 24 39.96 1.11 3.52
C LYS A 24 38.94 2.24 3.36
N ARG A 25 37.95 2.06 2.47
CA ARG A 25 36.85 3.02 2.30
C ARG A 25 36.02 3.18 3.57
N ALA A 26 35.64 2.09 4.22
CA ALA A 26 34.92 2.15 5.49
C ALA A 26 35.77 2.78 6.62
N ALA A 27 37.09 2.62 6.59
CA ALA A 27 37.99 3.31 7.51
C ALA A 27 38.03 4.84 7.26
N ASP A 28 37.93 5.28 6.00
CA ASP A 28 37.75 6.71 5.69
C ASP A 28 36.39 7.23 6.18
N ASP A 29 35.33 6.42 6.09
CA ASP A 29 34.03 6.73 6.70
C ASP A 29 34.14 6.87 8.22
N LEU A 30 34.84 5.95 8.89
CA LEU A 30 35.11 6.05 10.33
C LEU A 30 35.80 7.37 10.71
N CYS A 31 36.81 7.79 9.93
CA CYS A 31 37.47 9.07 10.15
C CYS A 31 36.45 10.23 10.05
N ARG A 32 35.69 10.31 8.95
CA ARG A 32 34.69 11.37 8.74
C ARG A 32 33.63 11.37 9.84
N ASP A 33 33.16 10.20 10.25
CA ASP A 33 32.13 10.05 11.26
C ASP A 33 32.65 10.49 12.63
N LEU A 34 33.87 10.11 13.02
CA LEU A 34 34.49 10.57 14.28
C LEU A 34 34.69 12.09 14.31
N GLU A 35 35.05 12.71 13.19
CA GLU A 35 35.15 14.16 13.07
C GLU A 35 33.79 14.83 13.27
N LYS A 36 32.72 14.30 12.67
CA LYS A 36 31.34 14.79 12.85
C LYS A 36 30.83 14.58 14.28
N ILE A 37 31.10 13.43 14.89
CA ILE A 37 30.66 13.11 16.24
C ILE A 37 31.39 13.98 17.27
N CYS A 38 32.72 13.99 17.26
CA CYS A 38 33.52 14.55 18.34
C CYS A 38 34.16 15.91 18.04
N GLY A 39 34.24 16.33 16.77
CA GLY A 39 35.10 17.46 16.39
C GLY A 39 36.59 17.20 16.68
N CYS A 40 37.02 15.94 16.66
CA CYS A 40 38.43 15.57 16.69
C CYS A 40 39.03 15.66 15.27
N ARG A 41 40.33 15.38 15.13
CA ARG A 41 40.97 15.11 13.83
C ARG A 41 41.32 13.63 13.77
N ALA A 42 40.59 12.85 12.99
CA ALA A 42 40.84 11.42 12.86
C ALA A 42 41.84 11.16 11.72
N VAL A 43 42.85 10.33 11.98
CA VAL A 43 43.89 10.01 10.97
C VAL A 43 44.18 8.51 10.96
N LEU A 44 44.24 7.94 9.76
CA LEU A 44 44.77 6.59 9.57
C LEU A 44 46.30 6.64 9.70
N SER A 45 46.89 5.71 10.47
CA SER A 45 48.35 5.58 10.55
C SER A 45 48.92 5.09 9.21
N GLY A 46 50.18 5.45 8.92
CA GLY A 46 50.90 5.01 7.73
C GLY A 46 51.24 3.51 7.73
N GLU A 47 52.07 3.07 6.77
CA GLU A 47 52.30 1.68 6.33
C GLU A 47 52.67 0.62 7.41
N GLU A 48 52.98 0.99 8.67
CA GLU A 48 53.34 0.07 9.75
C GLU A 48 52.25 -0.01 10.86
N GLU A 49 51.73 -1.21 11.16
CA GLU A 49 50.67 -1.49 12.16
C GLU A 49 51.10 -1.27 13.64
N ASN A 50 52.32 -0.81 13.88
CA ASN A 50 52.99 -0.76 15.20
C ASN A 50 53.04 0.63 15.86
N GLU A 51 52.26 1.60 15.40
CA GLU A 51 52.15 2.90 16.07
C GLU A 51 51.19 2.87 17.28
N GLU A 52 51.47 3.69 18.30
CA GLU A 52 50.51 4.00 19.37
C GLU A 52 49.25 4.62 18.75
N CYS A 53 48.12 3.90 18.87
CA CYS A 53 46.83 4.26 18.30
C CYS A 53 45.70 4.17 19.33
N GLN A 54 44.62 4.90 19.12
CA GLN A 54 43.41 4.81 19.93
C GLN A 54 42.48 3.71 19.43
N ILE A 55 42.48 3.44 18.11
CA ILE A 55 41.71 2.38 17.47
C ILE A 55 42.65 1.52 16.62
N CYS A 56 42.55 0.20 16.72
CA CYS A 56 43.17 -0.75 15.81
C CYS A 56 42.07 -1.52 15.08
N LEU A 57 41.96 -1.36 13.76
CA LEU A 57 40.94 -2.01 12.95
C LEU A 57 41.55 -2.90 11.88
N GLY A 58 40.87 -4.00 11.56
CA GLY A 58 41.31 -4.90 10.49
C GLY A 58 40.66 -6.28 10.53
N THR A 59 41.01 -7.06 9.51
CA THR A 59 40.46 -8.39 9.25
C THR A 59 41.37 -9.47 9.84
N LEU A 60 40.77 -10.49 10.47
CA LEU A 60 41.50 -11.66 10.97
C LEU A 60 42.32 -12.31 9.84
N GLY A 61 43.60 -12.59 10.11
CA GLY A 61 44.53 -13.16 9.12
C GLY A 61 45.10 -12.16 8.11
N VAL A 62 44.59 -10.92 8.05
CA VAL A 62 45.12 -9.84 7.19
C VAL A 62 45.97 -8.87 7.98
N SER A 63 45.49 -8.40 9.15
CA SER A 63 46.31 -7.62 10.08
C SER A 63 47.17 -8.54 10.94
N SER A 64 48.48 -8.30 10.92
CA SER A 64 49.44 -9.06 11.72
C SER A 64 49.24 -8.81 13.20
N ARG A 65 49.01 -7.55 13.60
CA ARG A 65 48.78 -7.17 15.00
C ARG A 65 47.52 -7.80 15.57
N ILE A 66 46.42 -7.78 14.82
CA ILE A 66 45.16 -8.42 15.24
C ILE A 66 45.35 -9.93 15.37
N THR A 67 46.06 -10.56 14.43
CA THR A 67 46.33 -12.00 14.44
C THR A 67 47.14 -12.38 15.69
N GLU A 68 48.22 -11.65 15.98
CA GLU A 68 49.03 -11.87 17.19
C GLU A 68 48.21 -11.72 18.48
N MET A 69 47.39 -10.67 18.58
CA MET A 69 46.53 -10.43 19.74
C MET A 69 45.47 -11.53 19.94
N ALA A 70 44.96 -12.10 18.84
CA ALA A 70 44.05 -13.23 18.89
C ALA A 70 44.77 -14.53 19.32
N GLU A 71 45.96 -14.80 18.80
CA GLU A 71 46.78 -15.98 19.16
C GLU A 71 47.24 -15.93 20.62
N GLN A 72 47.53 -14.75 21.16
CA GLN A 72 47.86 -14.53 22.57
C GLN A 72 46.63 -14.62 23.51
N GLY A 73 45.42 -14.84 22.97
CA GLY A 73 44.19 -14.90 23.75
C GLY A 73 43.73 -13.55 24.32
N ARG A 74 44.30 -12.44 23.83
CA ARG A 74 43.94 -11.08 24.27
C ARG A 74 42.68 -10.56 23.58
N LEU A 75 42.32 -11.10 22.42
CA LEU A 75 41.03 -10.87 21.75
C LEU A 75 40.08 -12.04 21.95
N ASN A 76 38.86 -11.77 22.41
CA ASN A 76 37.83 -12.78 22.64
C ASN A 76 36.99 -13.00 21.37
N LEU A 77 37.30 -14.06 20.63
CA LEU A 77 36.60 -14.44 19.41
C LEU A 77 35.41 -15.40 19.64
N ASN A 78 35.11 -15.78 20.88
CA ASN A 78 34.12 -16.83 21.15
C ASN A 78 32.71 -16.44 20.68
N GLY A 79 32.36 -15.15 20.74
CA GLY A 79 31.04 -14.66 20.33
C GLY A 79 30.78 -14.70 18.81
N ILE A 80 31.81 -14.95 18.01
CA ILE A 80 31.68 -15.14 16.54
C ILE A 80 32.01 -16.56 16.10
N ARG A 81 32.16 -17.51 17.03
CA ARG A 81 32.33 -18.93 16.71
C ARG A 81 30.98 -19.64 16.64
N ASP A 82 30.87 -20.62 15.75
CA ASP A 82 29.73 -21.52 15.72
C ASP A 82 29.88 -22.69 16.73
N GLY A 83 28.88 -23.59 16.76
CA GLY A 83 28.89 -24.74 17.67
C GLY A 83 30.00 -25.76 17.39
N GLN A 84 30.70 -25.63 16.26
CA GLN A 84 31.85 -26.45 15.87
C GLN A 84 33.18 -25.71 16.10
N GLY A 85 33.14 -24.48 16.61
CA GLY A 85 34.30 -23.63 16.87
C GLY A 85 34.80 -22.86 15.65
N GLN A 86 34.14 -22.94 14.49
CA GLN A 86 34.53 -22.20 13.28
C GLN A 86 34.10 -20.73 13.39
N ILE A 87 34.92 -19.82 12.86
CA ILE A 87 34.56 -18.40 12.81
C ILE A 87 33.43 -18.21 11.78
N ARG A 88 32.35 -17.56 12.20
CA ARG A 88 31.20 -17.26 11.35
C ARG A 88 31.55 -16.17 10.34
N ARG A 89 31.15 -16.39 9.08
CA ARG A 89 31.23 -15.41 8.00
C ARG A 89 30.61 -14.09 8.46
N GLU A 90 31.24 -12.97 8.12
CA GLU A 90 30.79 -11.61 8.43
C GLU A 90 30.63 -11.30 9.93
N GLY A 91 31.10 -12.18 10.82
CA GLY A 91 31.13 -11.92 12.25
C GLY A 91 32.16 -10.85 12.60
N PHE A 92 31.90 -10.10 13.67
CA PHE A 92 32.84 -9.09 14.17
C PHE A 92 32.96 -9.04 15.68
N VAL A 93 34.05 -8.44 16.16
CA VAL A 93 34.34 -8.18 17.57
C VAL A 93 34.80 -6.72 17.73
N ILE A 94 34.18 -6.01 18.68
CA ILE A 94 34.63 -4.70 19.19
C ILE A 94 35.09 -4.93 20.63
N GLN A 95 36.37 -4.72 20.90
CA GLN A 95 36.93 -4.98 22.23
C GLN A 95 37.89 -3.89 22.69
N GLN A 96 37.66 -3.34 23.88
CA GLN A 96 38.61 -2.45 24.54
C GLN A 96 39.66 -3.27 25.29
N THR A 97 40.95 -3.08 24.97
CA THR A 97 42.06 -3.66 25.73
C THR A 97 42.86 -2.61 26.52
N GLU A 98 43.87 -3.06 27.26
CA GLU A 98 44.86 -2.21 27.91
C GLU A 98 45.71 -1.37 26.94
N ASP A 99 45.57 -1.55 25.63
CA ASP A 99 46.29 -0.78 24.62
C ASP A 99 45.34 0.22 23.94
N CYS A 100 44.35 -0.28 23.19
CA CYS A 100 43.47 0.50 22.34
C CYS A 100 42.11 -0.20 22.15
N LEU A 101 41.20 0.42 21.39
CA LEU A 101 39.95 -0.22 20.97
C LEU A 101 40.19 -1.02 19.69
N PHE A 102 39.88 -2.30 19.72
CA PHE A 102 39.98 -3.19 18.56
C PHE A 102 38.64 -3.29 17.83
N LEU A 103 38.65 -3.10 16.51
CA LEU A 103 37.53 -3.31 15.59
C LEU A 103 37.91 -4.43 14.61
N VAL A 104 37.45 -5.65 14.89
CA VAL A 104 37.97 -6.87 14.25
C VAL A 104 36.87 -7.57 13.48
N GLY A 105 37.11 -7.86 12.20
CA GLY A 105 36.22 -8.67 11.37
C GLY A 105 36.73 -10.08 11.10
N ALA A 106 35.82 -11.03 10.93
CA ALA A 106 36.09 -12.35 10.39
C ALA A 106 36.55 -12.33 8.92
N ASP A 107 36.03 -11.36 8.16
CA ASP A 107 36.31 -11.12 6.74
C ASP A 107 36.14 -9.62 6.43
N ARG A 108 36.31 -9.22 5.16
CA ARG A 108 36.23 -7.82 4.73
C ARG A 108 34.95 -7.12 5.19
N ARG A 109 33.80 -7.81 5.15
CA ARG A 109 32.50 -7.25 5.53
C ARG A 109 32.29 -7.28 7.04
N GLY A 110 32.77 -8.30 7.75
CA GLY A 110 32.82 -8.27 9.22
C GLY A 110 33.59 -7.06 9.75
N THR A 111 34.71 -6.70 9.11
CA THR A 111 35.49 -5.51 9.50
C THR A 111 34.70 -4.23 9.24
N ILE A 112 34.04 -4.12 8.09
CA ILE A 112 33.14 -2.99 7.76
C ILE A 112 32.00 -2.87 8.78
N TYR A 113 31.34 -3.98 9.16
CA TYR A 113 30.25 -3.94 10.14
C TYR A 113 30.74 -3.57 11.53
N SER A 114 31.96 -3.93 11.92
CA SER A 114 32.53 -3.47 13.20
C SER A 114 32.66 -1.95 13.25
N ILE A 115 33.00 -1.32 12.12
CA ILE A 115 33.10 0.14 11.98
C ILE A 115 31.72 0.78 12.03
N TYR A 116 30.75 0.28 11.25
CA TYR A 116 29.42 0.87 11.21
C TYR A 116 28.61 0.62 12.48
N ASP A 117 28.77 -0.53 13.14
CA ASP A 117 28.17 -0.80 14.45
C ASP A 117 28.75 0.14 15.53
N PHE A 118 30.06 0.39 15.49
CA PHE A 118 30.71 1.36 16.38
C PHE A 118 30.18 2.78 16.16
N THR A 119 30.15 3.27 14.91
CA THR A 119 29.70 4.64 14.59
C THR A 119 28.21 4.84 14.82
N GLU A 120 27.37 3.83 14.55
CA GLU A 120 25.94 3.83 14.90
C GLU A 120 25.76 4.00 16.42
N ALA A 121 26.48 3.22 17.23
CA ALA A 121 26.45 3.35 18.69
C ALA A 121 26.94 4.72 19.18
N GLN A 122 27.73 5.45 18.37
CA GLN A 122 28.13 6.81 18.67
C GLN A 122 27.14 7.89 18.23
N GLY A 123 26.12 7.55 17.45
CA GLY A 123 25.05 8.46 17.04
C GLY A 123 25.09 8.88 15.57
N VAL A 124 25.75 8.11 14.71
CA VAL A 124 25.62 8.25 13.24
C VAL A 124 24.54 7.27 12.76
N SER A 125 23.38 7.79 12.39
CA SER A 125 22.33 6.97 11.79
C SER A 125 22.75 6.45 10.42
N PRO A 126 22.39 5.20 10.04
CA PRO A 126 22.47 4.75 8.65
C PRO A 126 21.78 5.69 7.66
N TRP A 127 20.76 6.42 8.13
CA TRP A 127 19.92 7.31 7.34
C TRP A 127 20.40 8.77 7.28
N TYR A 128 21.63 9.07 7.73
CA TYR A 128 22.15 10.45 7.74
C TYR A 128 22.12 11.12 6.36
N TYR A 129 22.27 10.34 5.29
CA TYR A 129 22.20 10.84 3.91
C TYR A 129 20.81 10.69 3.32
N PHE A 130 20.24 9.48 3.30
CA PHE A 130 18.97 9.24 2.61
C PHE A 130 17.74 9.78 3.33
N ALA A 131 17.86 10.24 4.59
CA ALA A 131 16.77 10.88 5.30
C ALA A 131 17.21 11.97 6.28
N ASP A 132 18.36 12.59 6.04
CA ASP A 132 18.85 13.79 6.74
C ASP A 132 18.95 13.67 8.27
N VAL A 133 19.04 12.46 8.82
CA VAL A 133 19.15 12.27 10.27
C VAL A 133 20.45 12.93 10.76
N PRO A 134 20.37 13.94 11.65
CA PRO A 134 21.56 14.66 12.08
C PRO A 134 22.48 13.76 12.93
N VAL A 135 23.79 13.89 12.72
CA VAL A 135 24.78 13.17 13.55
C VAL A 135 24.77 13.74 14.97
N LYS A 136 24.62 12.86 15.96
CA LYS A 136 24.64 13.26 17.38
C LYS A 136 26.08 13.58 17.82
N THR A 137 26.32 14.80 18.29
CA THR A 137 27.66 15.27 18.70
C THR A 137 27.99 14.92 20.15
N LYS A 138 29.26 14.64 20.44
CA LYS A 138 29.79 14.32 21.79
C LYS A 138 31.09 15.08 22.04
N GLU A 139 31.39 15.45 23.28
CA GLU A 139 32.69 16.06 23.61
C GLU A 139 33.84 15.03 23.63
N LYS A 140 33.54 13.77 23.98
CA LYS A 140 34.47 12.65 23.95
C LYS A 140 33.77 11.30 23.85
N ILE A 141 34.49 10.29 23.33
CA ILE A 141 34.12 8.88 23.32
C ILE A 141 35.12 8.13 24.23
N ALA A 142 34.61 7.32 25.15
CA ALA A 142 35.46 6.52 26.05
C ALA A 142 34.81 5.17 26.37
N TYR A 143 35.64 4.13 26.52
CA TYR A 143 35.21 2.78 26.90
C TYR A 143 35.91 2.30 28.18
N GLY A 144 35.20 1.50 28.97
CA GLY A 144 35.77 0.82 30.13
C GLY A 144 36.70 -0.32 29.72
N ASP A 145 37.66 -0.64 30.59
CA ASP A 145 38.49 -1.84 30.40
C ASP A 145 37.59 -3.07 30.48
N GLY A 146 37.68 -3.96 29.49
CA GLY A 146 36.80 -5.14 29.38
C GLY A 146 35.52 -4.92 28.57
N TYR A 147 35.30 -3.77 27.93
CA TYR A 147 34.23 -3.66 26.93
C TYR A 147 34.44 -4.69 25.82
N LEU A 148 33.41 -5.49 25.57
CA LEU A 148 33.39 -6.52 24.54
C LEU A 148 31.99 -6.56 23.93
N LYS A 149 31.93 -6.39 22.61
CA LYS A 149 30.75 -6.66 21.80
C LYS A 149 31.16 -7.57 20.66
N SER A 150 30.34 -8.55 20.35
CA SER A 150 30.53 -9.45 19.22
C SER A 150 29.19 -9.80 18.63
N ASP A 151 29.09 -9.87 17.32
CA ASP A 151 27.83 -10.16 16.63
C ASP A 151 28.11 -10.73 15.23
N TYR A 152 27.10 -11.34 14.62
CA TYR A 152 27.17 -11.96 13.30
C TYR A 152 25.77 -12.08 12.65
N PRO A 153 25.69 -12.16 11.31
CA PRO A 153 24.41 -12.34 10.63
C PRO A 153 23.89 -13.78 10.71
N SER A 154 22.56 -13.93 10.76
CA SER A 154 21.88 -15.23 10.64
C SER A 154 21.64 -15.65 9.19
N VAL A 155 21.14 -14.74 8.35
CA VAL A 155 20.93 -14.97 6.90
C VAL A 155 22.18 -14.53 6.15
N GLU A 156 22.69 -15.33 5.22
CA GLU A 156 24.00 -15.12 4.61
C GLU A 156 24.05 -13.94 3.61
N TYR A 157 23.04 -13.82 2.75
CA TYR A 157 22.88 -12.69 1.83
C TYR A 157 21.64 -11.88 2.18
N ARG A 158 21.79 -10.58 2.40
CA ARG A 158 20.73 -9.69 2.90
C ARG A 158 20.77 -8.42 2.08
N GLY A 159 19.69 -8.11 1.38
CA GLY A 159 19.72 -7.05 0.38
C GLY A 159 18.39 -6.43 0.03
N ILE A 160 18.48 -5.50 -0.90
CA ILE A 160 17.37 -4.76 -1.47
C ILE A 160 17.34 -4.94 -2.99
N PHE A 161 16.16 -4.76 -3.57
CA PHE A 161 15.92 -4.64 -5.00
C PHE A 161 15.36 -3.25 -5.28
N LEU A 162 16.14 -2.44 -6.00
CA LEU A 162 15.66 -1.18 -6.56
C LEU A 162 14.80 -1.53 -7.79
N ASN A 163 13.50 -1.29 -7.67
CA ASN A 163 12.49 -1.61 -8.68
C ASN A 163 11.47 -0.48 -8.72
N ASP A 164 10.66 -0.36 -9.77
CA ASP A 164 9.68 0.74 -9.89
C ASP A 164 10.36 2.12 -9.63
N GLU A 165 11.61 2.23 -10.09
CA GLU A 165 12.59 3.21 -9.64
C GLU A 165 12.56 4.51 -10.44
N GLU A 166 11.49 4.78 -11.19
CA GLU A 166 11.37 5.96 -12.04
C GLU A 166 11.55 7.26 -11.25
N GLU A 167 11.04 7.33 -10.03
CA GLU A 167 11.22 8.48 -9.13
C GLU A 167 12.68 8.62 -8.65
N LEU A 168 13.35 7.50 -8.37
CA LEU A 168 14.78 7.51 -8.00
C LEU A 168 15.66 7.97 -9.16
N ASN A 169 15.34 7.55 -10.37
CA ASN A 169 16.02 8.01 -11.58
C ASN A 169 15.75 9.50 -11.85
N ALA A 170 14.51 9.96 -11.68
CA ALA A 170 14.15 11.37 -11.83
C ALA A 170 14.86 12.26 -10.80
N TRP A 171 15.00 11.77 -9.57
CA TRP A 171 15.81 12.40 -8.52
C TRP A 171 17.30 12.40 -8.87
N ALA A 172 17.87 11.25 -9.25
CA ALA A 172 19.29 11.13 -9.55
C ALA A 172 19.70 12.08 -10.69
N LYS A 173 18.94 12.11 -11.79
CA LYS A 173 19.14 13.06 -12.90
C LYS A 173 19.16 14.52 -12.49
N LEU A 174 18.38 14.88 -11.46
CA LEU A 174 18.28 16.25 -10.98
C LEU A 174 19.40 16.60 -9.98
N HIS A 175 19.88 15.63 -9.20
CA HIS A 175 20.71 15.88 -8.01
C HIS A 175 22.13 15.30 -8.07
N THR A 176 22.47 14.50 -9.08
CA THR A 176 23.81 13.88 -9.26
C THR A 176 24.40 14.20 -10.63
N GLN A 177 25.68 13.86 -10.84
CA GLN A 177 26.36 14.14 -12.11
C GLN A 177 26.17 13.06 -13.17
N ASP A 178 25.63 11.90 -12.82
CA ASP A 178 25.61 10.72 -13.69
C ASP A 178 24.48 10.74 -14.73
N ASP A 179 23.52 11.68 -14.63
CA ASP A 179 22.29 11.76 -15.46
C ASP A 179 21.49 10.43 -15.50
N THR A 180 21.68 9.61 -14.47
CA THR A 180 21.10 8.29 -14.26
C THR A 180 21.31 7.92 -12.79
N ILE A 181 20.86 6.75 -12.34
CA ILE A 181 21.13 6.29 -10.97
C ILE A 181 22.66 6.19 -10.76
N GLY A 182 23.40 5.54 -11.66
CA GLY A 182 24.86 5.72 -11.83
C GLY A 182 25.77 5.49 -10.59
N PRO A 183 27.10 5.53 -10.76
CA PRO A 183 28.05 5.27 -9.67
C PRO A 183 27.93 6.18 -8.45
N GLU A 184 27.54 7.45 -8.61
CA GLU A 184 27.38 8.41 -7.50
C GLU A 184 26.22 7.99 -6.59
N THR A 185 25.03 7.71 -7.16
CA THR A 185 23.89 7.25 -6.36
C THR A 185 24.12 5.83 -5.84
N TYR A 186 24.64 4.92 -6.67
CA TYR A 186 24.95 3.56 -6.23
C TYR A 186 25.97 3.55 -5.08
N GLY A 187 26.99 4.40 -5.11
CA GLY A 187 27.94 4.53 -4.01
C GLY A 187 27.26 4.88 -2.69
N ARG A 188 26.28 5.78 -2.71
CA ARG A 188 25.47 6.13 -1.53
C ARG A 188 24.59 4.96 -1.08
N ILE A 189 23.97 4.25 -2.02
CA ILE A 189 23.10 3.10 -1.72
C ILE A 189 23.94 1.94 -1.13
N PHE A 190 25.13 1.69 -1.65
CA PHE A 190 26.05 0.68 -1.13
C PHE A 190 26.49 1.01 0.30
N GLU A 191 26.82 2.27 0.58
CA GLU A 191 27.11 2.72 1.95
C GLU A 191 25.92 2.47 2.89
N LEU A 192 24.69 2.82 2.46
CA LEU A 192 23.47 2.57 3.23
C LEU A 192 23.26 1.08 3.53
N ILE A 193 23.37 0.22 2.50
CA ILE A 193 23.22 -1.24 2.66
C ILE A 193 24.23 -1.76 3.70
N LEU A 194 25.49 -1.34 3.63
CA LEU A 194 26.52 -1.77 4.58
C LEU A 194 26.29 -1.23 6.00
N ARG A 195 25.84 0.04 6.14
CA ARG A 195 25.47 0.62 7.45
C ARG A 195 24.29 -0.10 8.09
N LEU A 196 23.35 -0.60 7.28
CA LEU A 196 22.25 -1.46 7.70
C LEU A 196 22.64 -2.94 7.86
N LYS A 197 23.93 -3.28 7.73
CA LYS A 197 24.49 -4.64 7.80
C LYS A 197 23.96 -5.60 6.73
N GLY A 198 23.50 -5.08 5.59
CA GLY A 198 23.27 -5.82 4.36
C GLY A 198 24.54 -5.97 3.52
N ASN A 199 24.49 -6.84 2.52
CA ASN A 199 25.61 -7.15 1.62
C ASN A 199 25.20 -7.42 0.17
N TYR A 200 23.92 -7.32 -0.17
CA TYR A 200 23.38 -7.79 -1.45
C TYR A 200 22.48 -6.74 -2.11
N ILE A 201 22.49 -6.69 -3.44
CA ILE A 201 21.60 -5.80 -4.21
C ILE A 201 21.14 -6.45 -5.51
N TRP A 202 19.86 -6.25 -5.85
CA TRP A 202 19.37 -6.26 -7.22
C TRP A 202 19.26 -4.80 -7.69
N PRO A 203 20.03 -4.38 -8.71
CA PRO A 203 20.05 -2.99 -9.15
C PRO A 203 18.81 -2.63 -9.96
N ALA A 204 18.62 -1.32 -10.17
CA ALA A 204 17.62 -0.76 -11.07
C ALA A 204 17.72 -1.36 -12.47
N MET A 205 16.57 -1.58 -13.10
CA MET A 205 16.44 -2.30 -14.38
C MET A 205 15.34 -1.77 -15.31
N HIS A 206 14.42 -0.93 -14.83
CA HIS A 206 13.31 -0.36 -15.60
C HIS A 206 13.72 0.83 -16.46
N VAL A 207 14.58 1.71 -15.92
CA VAL A 207 14.93 3.02 -16.55
C VAL A 207 16.31 3.06 -17.22
N ASN A 208 17.19 2.13 -16.85
CA ASN A 208 18.53 1.93 -17.39
C ASN A 208 18.93 0.46 -17.13
N TYR A 209 20.19 0.08 -17.40
CA TYR A 209 20.73 -1.22 -17.01
C TYR A 209 22.08 -1.09 -16.30
N PHE A 210 22.27 -1.84 -15.21
CA PHE A 210 23.44 -1.73 -14.33
C PHE A 210 24.79 -1.90 -15.05
N ASN A 211 24.86 -2.84 -16.00
CA ASN A 211 26.09 -3.15 -16.75
C ASN A 211 26.43 -2.14 -17.85
N GLU A 212 25.56 -1.17 -18.15
CA GLU A 212 25.82 -0.11 -19.11
C GLU A 212 27.09 0.65 -18.76
N ASN A 213 27.26 0.94 -17.47
CA ASN A 213 28.46 1.55 -16.94
C ASN A 213 29.24 0.52 -16.09
N PRO A 214 30.38 -0.02 -16.59
CA PRO A 214 31.20 -0.98 -15.85
C PRO A 214 31.70 -0.49 -14.49
N GLU A 215 31.72 0.83 -14.28
CA GLU A 215 32.07 1.42 -12.98
C GLU A 215 31.08 1.02 -11.88
N ASN A 216 29.81 0.76 -12.20
CA ASN A 216 28.82 0.30 -11.23
C ASN A 216 29.24 -1.02 -10.56
N GLY A 217 29.62 -2.03 -11.37
CA GLY A 217 30.10 -3.32 -10.88
C GLY A 217 31.45 -3.21 -10.15
N ARG A 218 32.37 -2.41 -10.70
CA ARG A 218 33.67 -2.15 -10.05
C ARG A 218 33.51 -1.48 -8.68
N LEU A 219 32.60 -0.52 -8.59
CA LEU A 219 32.30 0.19 -7.35
C LEU A 219 31.70 -0.77 -6.31
N ALA A 220 30.70 -1.57 -6.71
CA ALA A 220 30.06 -2.55 -5.84
C ALA A 220 31.08 -3.50 -5.19
N ASP A 221 31.95 -4.14 -5.98
CA ASP A 221 32.99 -5.03 -5.41
C ASP A 221 34.00 -4.26 -4.55
N SER A 222 34.39 -3.06 -4.98
CA SER A 222 35.34 -2.23 -4.22
C SER A 222 34.79 -1.71 -2.89
N MET A 223 33.47 -1.73 -2.70
CA MET A 223 32.78 -1.42 -1.44
C MET A 223 32.38 -2.69 -0.68
N GLY A 224 32.43 -3.86 -1.32
CA GLY A 224 32.11 -5.16 -0.72
C GLY A 224 30.64 -5.58 -0.88
N ILE A 225 29.91 -5.01 -1.83
CA ILE A 225 28.53 -5.41 -2.17
C ILE A 225 28.53 -6.54 -3.19
N VAL A 226 27.66 -7.53 -2.96
CA VAL A 226 27.39 -8.62 -3.89
C VAL A 226 26.22 -8.23 -4.79
N VAL A 227 26.44 -8.23 -6.10
CA VAL A 227 25.41 -7.89 -7.09
C VAL A 227 24.73 -9.17 -7.59
N GLY A 228 23.41 -9.20 -7.59
CA GLY A 228 22.62 -10.19 -8.31
C GLY A 228 21.57 -9.52 -9.18
N THR A 229 20.68 -10.31 -9.76
CA THR A 229 19.63 -9.82 -10.66
C THR A 229 18.30 -10.54 -10.46
N SER A 230 17.22 -9.86 -10.90
CA SER A 230 15.84 -10.30 -10.79
C SER A 230 15.55 -11.61 -11.55
N HIS A 231 14.36 -12.16 -11.38
CA HIS A 231 13.93 -13.46 -11.94
C HIS A 231 13.87 -13.53 -13.48
N CYS A 232 13.97 -12.42 -14.19
CA CYS A 232 13.98 -12.35 -15.65
C CYS A 232 15.34 -11.97 -16.23
N ASP A 233 16.31 -11.66 -15.37
CA ASP A 233 17.61 -11.11 -15.74
C ASP A 233 18.72 -12.14 -15.57
N MET A 234 18.94 -12.93 -16.62
CA MET A 234 19.81 -14.12 -16.57
C MET A 234 21.28 -13.74 -16.68
N LEU A 235 22.12 -14.36 -15.84
CA LEU A 235 23.56 -14.15 -15.80
C LEU A 235 23.95 -12.65 -15.77
N LEU A 236 23.27 -11.88 -14.93
CA LEU A 236 23.46 -10.42 -14.73
C LEU A 236 23.06 -9.54 -15.92
N ARG A 237 22.30 -10.04 -16.89
CA ARG A 237 21.78 -9.24 -18.01
C ARG A 237 20.40 -8.66 -17.70
N SER A 238 20.27 -7.33 -17.73
CA SER A 238 19.01 -6.62 -17.53
C SER A 238 18.24 -6.51 -18.84
N ASN A 239 17.40 -7.51 -19.11
CA ASN A 239 16.94 -7.75 -20.47
C ASN A 239 16.08 -6.62 -21.05
N GLN A 240 15.33 -5.90 -20.21
CA GLN A 240 14.42 -4.84 -20.64
C GLN A 240 15.15 -3.71 -21.41
N ASN A 241 16.30 -3.28 -20.89
CA ASN A 241 17.05 -2.15 -21.44
C ASN A 241 18.40 -2.54 -22.07
N GLU A 242 18.85 -3.79 -21.92
CA GLU A 242 20.14 -4.24 -22.43
C GLU A 242 20.04 -5.03 -23.74
N TRP A 243 18.98 -5.82 -23.95
CA TRP A 243 18.88 -6.74 -25.09
C TRP A 243 18.83 -6.01 -26.44
N LYS A 244 17.92 -5.03 -26.59
CA LYS A 244 17.73 -4.28 -27.85
C LYS A 244 19.00 -3.51 -28.26
N PRO A 245 19.63 -2.68 -27.40
CA PRO A 245 20.88 -2.00 -27.76
C PRO A 245 22.02 -2.98 -28.09
N TRP A 246 22.08 -4.13 -27.42
CA TRP A 246 23.10 -5.13 -27.68
C TRP A 246 22.97 -5.76 -29.07
N ILE A 247 21.77 -6.20 -29.48
CA ILE A 247 21.57 -6.79 -30.81
C ILE A 247 21.81 -5.77 -31.93
N GLU A 248 21.43 -4.51 -31.72
CA GLU A 248 21.70 -3.41 -32.65
C GLU A 248 23.20 -3.18 -32.82
N LYS A 249 23.95 -3.12 -31.71
CA LYS A 249 25.41 -3.00 -31.72
C LYS A 249 26.11 -4.17 -32.42
N LYS A 250 25.56 -5.38 -32.31
CA LYS A 250 26.07 -6.59 -32.97
C LYS A 250 25.65 -6.71 -34.43
N GLY A 251 24.67 -5.92 -34.88
CA GLY A 251 24.11 -5.99 -36.22
C GLY A 251 23.24 -7.24 -36.46
N TYR A 252 22.61 -7.78 -35.40
CA TYR A 252 21.68 -8.89 -35.53
C TYR A 252 20.26 -8.36 -35.78
N THR A 253 19.64 -8.79 -36.89
CA THR A 253 18.28 -8.39 -37.28
C THR A 253 17.24 -9.50 -37.13
N ASP A 254 17.69 -10.76 -37.16
CA ASP A 254 16.83 -11.95 -37.23
C ASP A 254 17.00 -12.82 -35.98
N VAL A 255 16.89 -12.21 -34.80
CA VAL A 255 17.04 -12.88 -33.50
C VAL A 255 15.86 -12.53 -32.59
N SER A 256 15.39 -13.52 -31.83
CA SER A 256 14.40 -13.31 -30.78
C SER A 256 14.94 -13.82 -29.44
N TYR A 257 14.50 -13.21 -28.36
CA TYR A 257 14.81 -13.67 -27.00
C TYR A 257 13.96 -14.90 -26.63
N ASP A 258 14.17 -15.99 -27.36
CA ASP A 258 13.43 -17.25 -27.27
C ASP A 258 14.40 -18.43 -27.47
N TYR A 259 14.61 -19.22 -26.42
CA TYR A 259 15.55 -20.35 -26.46
C TYR A 259 14.95 -21.61 -27.11
N SER A 260 13.65 -21.64 -27.38
CA SER A 260 13.01 -22.74 -28.12
C SER A 260 13.47 -22.78 -29.59
N ILE A 261 13.90 -21.64 -30.14
CA ILE A 261 14.42 -21.52 -31.51
C ILE A 261 15.88 -21.99 -31.56
N GLU A 262 16.13 -23.13 -32.22
CA GLU A 262 17.46 -23.73 -32.27
C GLU A 262 18.46 -23.03 -33.23
N GLY A 263 19.69 -23.55 -33.31
CA GLY A 263 20.71 -23.08 -34.24
C GLY A 263 21.25 -21.70 -33.88
N ARG A 264 21.32 -20.80 -34.85
CA ARG A 264 21.96 -19.48 -34.70
C ARG A 264 21.33 -18.63 -33.59
N ASN A 265 20.03 -18.74 -33.36
CA ASN A 265 19.34 -17.98 -32.31
C ASN A 265 19.89 -18.34 -30.91
N ARG A 266 19.99 -19.64 -30.59
CA ARG A 266 20.60 -20.12 -29.33
C ARG A 266 22.05 -19.67 -29.18
N GLU A 267 22.85 -19.72 -30.24
CA GLU A 267 24.25 -19.30 -30.16
C GLU A 267 24.39 -17.80 -29.86
N ILE A 268 23.50 -16.96 -30.43
CA ILE A 268 23.45 -15.52 -30.11
C ILE A 268 23.02 -15.29 -28.66
N LEU A 269 22.03 -16.04 -28.14
CA LEU A 269 21.63 -15.94 -26.73
C LEU A 269 22.76 -16.35 -25.77
N LYS A 270 23.50 -17.41 -26.11
CA LYS A 270 24.69 -17.82 -25.34
C LYS A 270 25.81 -16.77 -25.41
N GLU A 271 26.05 -16.15 -26.55
CA GLU A 271 27.02 -15.05 -26.69
C GLU A 271 26.62 -13.87 -25.80
N TYR A 272 25.35 -13.48 -25.85
CA TYR A 272 24.80 -12.44 -24.99
C TYR A 272 25.04 -12.74 -23.50
N TRP A 273 24.72 -13.95 -23.04
CA TRP A 273 24.99 -14.30 -21.64
C TRP A 273 26.49 -14.39 -21.31
N ARG A 274 27.31 -14.98 -22.19
CA ARG A 274 28.75 -15.16 -21.99
C ARG A 274 29.46 -13.83 -21.75
N GLU A 275 29.17 -12.82 -22.54
CA GLU A 275 29.79 -11.50 -22.41
C GLU A 275 29.50 -10.82 -21.06
N SER A 276 28.33 -11.05 -20.46
CA SER A 276 28.03 -10.53 -19.11
C SER A 276 28.88 -11.22 -18.04
N VAL A 277 29.03 -12.55 -18.15
CA VAL A 277 29.92 -13.32 -17.27
C VAL A 277 31.36 -12.85 -17.44
N GLU A 278 31.81 -12.56 -18.66
CA GLU A 278 33.16 -12.02 -18.93
C GLU A 278 33.37 -10.63 -18.31
N GLN A 279 32.37 -9.75 -18.39
CA GLN A 279 32.42 -8.40 -17.79
C GLN A 279 32.50 -8.46 -16.26
N ASN A 280 31.81 -9.42 -15.64
CA ASN A 280 31.67 -9.51 -14.19
C ASN A 280 32.57 -10.58 -13.54
N LYS A 281 33.43 -11.25 -14.33
CA LYS A 281 34.19 -12.42 -13.89
C LYS A 281 35.07 -12.18 -12.67
N ASP A 282 35.52 -10.95 -12.42
CA ASP A 282 36.45 -10.61 -11.34
C ASP A 282 35.75 -10.10 -10.07
N PHE A 283 34.42 -9.96 -10.09
CA PHE A 283 33.63 -9.40 -8.99
C PHE A 283 32.94 -10.50 -8.17
N GLU A 284 32.57 -10.17 -6.92
CA GLU A 284 31.69 -11.01 -6.10
C GLU A 284 30.23 -10.79 -6.54
N VAL A 285 29.68 -11.74 -7.31
CA VAL A 285 28.34 -11.64 -7.89
C VAL A 285 27.54 -12.94 -7.72
N CYS A 286 26.23 -12.82 -7.89
CA CYS A 286 25.27 -13.91 -7.91
C CYS A 286 24.68 -14.06 -9.32
N TYR A 287 24.86 -15.24 -9.92
CA TYR A 287 24.38 -15.52 -11.26
C TYR A 287 22.97 -16.13 -11.21
N THR A 288 21.96 -15.36 -11.60
CA THR A 288 20.61 -15.89 -11.82
C THR A 288 20.59 -16.78 -13.06
N ILE A 289 20.11 -18.02 -12.92
CA ILE A 289 19.99 -19.02 -13.98
C ILE A 289 18.52 -19.38 -14.23
N GLY A 290 18.23 -20.04 -15.35
CA GLY A 290 16.88 -20.26 -15.87
C GLY A 290 16.60 -19.31 -17.04
N MET A 291 15.32 -19.07 -17.35
CA MET A 291 14.92 -18.06 -18.33
C MET A 291 13.44 -17.73 -18.19
N ARG A 292 13.12 -16.44 -18.28
CA ARG A 292 11.80 -15.88 -18.55
C ARG A 292 11.91 -14.91 -19.73
N GLY A 293 10.81 -14.32 -20.16
CA GLY A 293 10.83 -13.34 -21.23
C GLY A 293 11.52 -12.03 -20.82
N ILE A 294 11.58 -11.07 -21.75
CA ILE A 294 12.11 -9.72 -21.47
C ILE A 294 11.19 -9.01 -20.49
N HIS A 295 11.75 -8.24 -19.54
CA HIS A 295 11.01 -7.63 -18.42
C HIS A 295 10.27 -8.72 -17.62
N ASP A 296 9.03 -8.53 -17.21
CA ASP A 296 8.28 -9.53 -16.44
C ASP A 296 7.39 -10.44 -17.31
N THR A 297 7.69 -10.53 -18.62
CA THR A 297 6.93 -11.41 -19.54
C THR A 297 7.23 -12.90 -19.29
N GLY A 298 6.24 -13.75 -19.56
CA GLY A 298 6.35 -15.19 -19.30
C GLY A 298 7.45 -15.89 -20.12
N PHE A 299 7.79 -17.12 -19.76
CA PHE A 299 8.76 -17.94 -20.51
C PHE A 299 8.30 -18.20 -21.97
N VAL A 300 8.79 -17.39 -22.91
CA VAL A 300 8.43 -17.43 -24.33
C VAL A 300 9.01 -18.68 -25.00
N THR A 301 8.16 -19.49 -25.63
CA THR A 301 8.54 -20.75 -26.28
C THR A 301 7.85 -20.95 -27.63
N SER A 302 7.99 -19.98 -28.54
CA SER A 302 7.22 -19.92 -29.79
C SER A 302 7.31 -21.20 -30.65
N ALA A 303 8.47 -21.86 -30.69
CA ALA A 303 8.63 -23.10 -31.44
C ALA A 303 7.88 -24.28 -30.82
N ILE A 304 7.70 -24.30 -29.49
CA ILE A 304 6.88 -25.30 -28.77
C ILE A 304 5.40 -24.93 -28.91
N ASP A 305 5.07 -23.65 -28.73
CA ASP A 305 3.68 -23.17 -28.72
C ASP A 305 3.01 -23.33 -30.09
N GLY A 306 3.77 -23.11 -31.17
CA GLY A 306 3.35 -23.26 -32.56
C GLY A 306 3.34 -24.69 -33.09
N ASP A 307 3.83 -25.68 -32.34
CA ASP A 307 3.79 -27.09 -32.76
C ASP A 307 2.39 -27.68 -32.53
N SER A 308 1.59 -27.71 -33.59
CA SER A 308 0.25 -28.30 -33.58
C SER A 308 0.25 -29.83 -33.36
N GLY A 309 1.42 -30.47 -33.45
CA GLY A 309 1.59 -31.90 -33.17
C GLY A 309 1.70 -32.24 -31.69
N LEU A 310 1.90 -31.25 -30.81
CA LEU A 310 1.99 -31.44 -29.36
C LEU A 310 0.67 -31.11 -28.67
N THR A 311 0.26 -31.98 -27.75
CA THR A 311 -0.76 -31.67 -26.75
C THR A 311 -0.25 -30.65 -25.72
N GLU A 312 -1.15 -29.99 -24.98
CA GLU A 312 -0.74 -29.03 -23.94
C GLU A 312 0.12 -29.67 -22.82
N GLU A 313 -0.11 -30.94 -22.51
CA GLU A 313 0.71 -31.69 -21.56
C GLU A 313 2.12 -31.92 -22.13
N GLU A 314 2.23 -32.35 -23.39
CA GLU A 314 3.53 -32.54 -24.06
C GLU A 314 4.28 -31.20 -24.23
N LYS A 315 3.57 -30.10 -24.51
CA LYS A 315 4.15 -28.75 -24.51
C LYS A 315 4.69 -28.38 -23.13
N THR A 316 3.96 -28.68 -22.07
CA THR A 316 4.41 -28.44 -20.69
C THR A 316 5.67 -29.24 -20.38
N GLU A 317 5.70 -30.54 -20.71
CA GLU A 317 6.91 -31.36 -20.57
C GLU A 317 8.09 -30.83 -21.41
N ALA A 318 7.82 -30.35 -22.63
CA ALA A 318 8.83 -29.76 -23.50
C ALA A 318 9.39 -28.47 -22.90
N ARG A 319 8.56 -27.60 -22.31
CA ARG A 319 8.99 -26.39 -21.58
C ARG A 319 9.86 -26.73 -20.38
N VAL A 320 9.49 -27.77 -19.60
CA VAL A 320 10.32 -28.28 -18.49
C VAL A 320 11.69 -28.70 -19.00
N LYS A 321 11.76 -29.57 -20.01
CA LYS A 321 13.03 -30.04 -20.60
C LYS A 321 13.86 -28.90 -21.20
N LEU A 322 13.21 -27.92 -21.84
CA LEU A 322 13.88 -26.75 -22.40
C LEU A 322 14.52 -25.91 -21.30
N LEU A 323 13.81 -25.66 -20.20
CA LEU A 323 14.33 -24.89 -19.08
C LEU A 323 15.49 -25.62 -18.35
N GLU A 324 15.42 -26.95 -18.21
CA GLU A 324 16.56 -27.76 -17.75
C GLU A 324 17.78 -27.58 -18.66
N LYS A 325 17.57 -27.60 -19.98
CA LYS A 325 18.64 -27.37 -20.96
C LYS A 325 19.24 -25.97 -20.87
N VAL A 326 18.41 -24.94 -20.70
CA VAL A 326 18.86 -23.56 -20.51
C VAL A 326 19.80 -23.47 -19.31
N MET A 327 19.43 -24.04 -18.16
CA MET A 327 20.26 -24.03 -16.96
C MET A 327 21.59 -24.76 -17.17
N LEU A 328 21.57 -25.89 -17.88
CA LEU A 328 22.80 -26.64 -18.19
C LEU A 328 23.75 -25.82 -19.09
N ASP A 329 23.22 -25.21 -20.15
CA ASP A 329 24.02 -24.41 -21.08
C ASP A 329 24.58 -23.15 -20.39
N GLN A 330 23.81 -22.49 -19.52
CA GLN A 330 24.28 -21.36 -18.70
C GLN A 330 25.38 -21.75 -17.71
N ARG A 331 25.26 -22.93 -17.08
CA ARG A 331 26.30 -23.44 -16.17
C ARG A 331 27.58 -23.80 -16.91
N GLU A 332 27.48 -24.22 -18.16
CA GLU A 332 28.67 -24.44 -18.98
C GLU A 332 29.38 -23.13 -19.31
N ILE A 333 28.63 -22.07 -19.66
CA ILE A 333 29.19 -20.72 -19.82
C ILE A 333 29.95 -20.28 -18.56
N LEU A 334 29.38 -20.50 -17.38
CA LEU A 334 30.06 -20.16 -16.11
C LEU A 334 31.41 -20.88 -15.95
N LYS A 335 31.49 -22.16 -16.30
CA LYS A 335 32.75 -22.91 -16.24
C LYS A 335 33.76 -22.49 -17.30
N GLU A 336 33.29 -22.25 -18.53
CA GLU A 336 34.13 -21.80 -19.64
C GLU A 336 34.80 -20.45 -19.32
N VAL A 337 34.03 -19.50 -18.80
CA VAL A 337 34.51 -18.13 -18.56
C VAL A 337 35.27 -18.00 -17.22
N LEU A 338 34.74 -18.59 -16.14
CA LEU A 338 35.34 -18.45 -14.81
C LEU A 338 36.42 -19.49 -14.52
N GLY A 339 36.48 -20.56 -15.31
CA GLY A 339 37.25 -21.78 -15.04
C GLY A 339 36.48 -22.77 -14.16
N GLU A 340 36.81 -24.06 -14.28
CA GLU A 340 36.07 -25.18 -13.66
C GLU A 340 35.79 -25.00 -12.16
N GLU A 341 36.81 -24.65 -11.38
CA GLU A 341 36.67 -24.51 -9.91
C GLU A 341 35.82 -23.30 -9.52
N LYS A 342 36.04 -22.13 -10.17
CA LYS A 342 35.28 -20.91 -9.86
C LYS A 342 33.85 -21.01 -10.37
N GLY A 343 33.65 -21.57 -11.57
CA GLY A 343 32.32 -21.84 -12.14
C GLY A 343 31.48 -22.78 -11.29
N LYS A 344 32.08 -23.85 -10.73
CA LYS A 344 31.40 -24.75 -9.79
C LYS A 344 31.02 -24.11 -8.46
N ARG A 345 31.80 -23.14 -7.99
CA ARG A 345 31.57 -22.44 -6.70
C ARG A 345 30.80 -21.13 -6.85
N ALA A 346 30.54 -20.69 -8.08
CA ALA A 346 29.83 -19.46 -8.35
C ALA A 346 28.43 -19.53 -7.72
N MET A 347 28.06 -18.48 -6.99
CA MET A 347 26.73 -18.38 -6.40
C MET A 347 25.70 -18.32 -7.52
N GLN A 348 24.75 -19.24 -7.48
CA GLN A 348 23.70 -19.37 -8.49
C GLN A 348 22.33 -19.37 -7.83
N THR A 349 21.39 -18.67 -8.44
CA THR A 349 20.02 -18.54 -7.98
C THR A 349 19.03 -18.92 -9.06
N PHE A 350 17.94 -19.56 -8.65
CA PHE A 350 16.78 -19.82 -9.51
C PHE A 350 15.52 -19.36 -8.79
N ILE A 351 14.68 -18.58 -9.49
CA ILE A 351 13.45 -18.02 -8.93
C ILE A 351 12.27 -18.65 -9.70
N PRO A 352 11.56 -19.65 -9.13
CA PRO A 352 10.32 -20.17 -9.71
C PRO A 352 9.18 -19.15 -9.53
N TYR A 353 9.20 -18.08 -10.31
CA TYR A 353 8.25 -16.97 -10.21
C TYR A 353 7.12 -17.10 -11.22
N LYS A 354 5.89 -16.78 -10.79
CA LYS A 354 4.66 -16.83 -11.61
C LYS A 354 4.50 -18.16 -12.36
N GLU A 355 4.53 -18.15 -13.68
CA GLU A 355 4.30 -19.34 -14.51
C GLU A 355 5.39 -20.41 -14.34
N VAL A 356 6.62 -20.00 -13.97
CA VAL A 356 7.74 -20.93 -13.77
C VAL A 356 7.53 -21.79 -12.52
N LEU A 357 6.78 -21.32 -11.52
CA LEU A 357 6.41 -22.13 -10.36
C LEU A 357 5.64 -23.39 -10.78
N SER A 358 4.74 -23.26 -11.76
CA SER A 358 3.99 -24.42 -12.28
C SER A 358 4.90 -25.46 -12.95
N LEU A 359 5.96 -25.01 -13.65
CA LEU A 359 6.96 -25.90 -14.25
C LEU A 359 7.80 -26.60 -13.18
N TYR A 360 8.17 -25.86 -12.12
CA TYR A 360 8.86 -26.42 -10.97
C TYR A 360 8.03 -27.53 -10.30
N ASP A 361 6.73 -27.29 -10.13
CA ASP A 361 5.80 -28.25 -9.50
C ASP A 361 5.53 -29.49 -10.34
N ARG A 362 5.73 -29.39 -11.67
CA ARG A 362 5.68 -30.51 -12.61
C ARG A 362 6.99 -31.31 -12.70
N GLY A 363 7.97 -31.02 -11.83
CA GLY A 363 9.17 -31.83 -11.67
C GLY A 363 10.42 -31.31 -12.39
N LEU A 364 10.51 -30.00 -12.65
CA LEU A 364 11.73 -29.35 -13.15
C LEU A 364 12.94 -29.69 -12.27
N LYS A 365 14.00 -30.23 -12.88
CA LYS A 365 15.23 -30.56 -12.16
C LYS A 365 16.15 -29.35 -12.04
N VAL A 366 16.14 -28.74 -10.86
CA VAL A 366 17.11 -27.69 -10.49
C VAL A 366 18.35 -28.32 -9.84
N PRO A 367 19.59 -28.06 -10.31
CA PRO A 367 20.83 -28.61 -9.73
C PRO A 367 20.93 -28.33 -8.22
N ASP A 368 21.36 -29.31 -7.41
CA ASP A 368 21.22 -29.28 -5.94
C ASP A 368 21.94 -28.10 -5.25
N ASP A 369 23.04 -27.62 -5.83
CA ASP A 369 23.85 -26.51 -5.34
C ASP A 369 23.29 -25.11 -5.65
N VAL A 370 22.24 -25.02 -6.47
CA VAL A 370 21.56 -23.77 -6.80
C VAL A 370 20.58 -23.39 -5.70
N THR A 371 20.67 -22.14 -5.23
CA THR A 371 19.73 -21.56 -4.27
C THR A 371 18.39 -21.30 -4.95
N VAL A 372 17.31 -21.89 -4.42
CA VAL A 372 15.94 -21.61 -4.89
C VAL A 372 15.37 -20.44 -4.10
N ILE A 373 14.93 -19.38 -4.79
CA ILE A 373 14.35 -18.19 -4.15
C ILE A 373 12.83 -18.24 -4.26
N TRP A 374 12.15 -18.30 -3.13
CA TRP A 374 10.69 -18.26 -3.04
C TRP A 374 10.20 -16.82 -3.01
N ALA A 375 9.10 -16.53 -3.69
CA ALA A 375 8.48 -15.20 -3.68
C ALA A 375 7.22 -15.16 -2.81
N ASN A 376 6.92 -13.99 -2.25
CA ASN A 376 5.57 -13.69 -1.80
C ASN A 376 4.63 -13.41 -2.98
N ASP A 377 3.34 -13.22 -2.71
CA ASP A 377 2.29 -12.86 -3.68
C ASP A 377 2.33 -11.38 -4.10
N ASN A 378 3.50 -10.76 -3.95
CA ASN A 378 3.72 -9.32 -4.14
C ASN A 378 2.97 -8.40 -3.17
N HIS A 379 2.17 -8.93 -2.23
CA HIS A 379 1.37 -8.16 -1.25
C HIS A 379 1.71 -8.50 0.20
N GLY A 380 2.81 -9.23 0.41
CA GLY A 380 3.33 -9.55 1.73
C GLY A 380 3.10 -10.98 2.18
N ASN A 381 2.44 -11.85 1.40
CA ASN A 381 2.13 -13.21 1.83
C ASN A 381 3.00 -14.24 1.11
N ILE A 382 3.84 -14.99 1.82
CA ILE A 382 4.70 -16.01 1.19
C ILE A 382 3.83 -17.11 0.57
N ARG A 383 4.00 -17.35 -0.73
CA ARG A 383 3.18 -18.30 -1.52
C ARG A 383 3.47 -19.76 -1.21
N ARG A 384 4.75 -20.06 -0.99
CA ARG A 384 5.26 -21.42 -0.79
C ARG A 384 6.50 -21.44 0.11
N TYR A 385 6.61 -22.51 0.88
CA TYR A 385 7.77 -22.86 1.70
C TYR A 385 8.38 -24.18 1.20
N PRO A 386 9.69 -24.40 1.36
CA PRO A 386 10.30 -25.64 0.93
C PRO A 386 9.82 -26.82 1.78
N ASP A 387 9.51 -27.92 1.11
CA ASP A 387 9.09 -29.16 1.75
C ASP A 387 10.25 -29.88 2.48
N LYS A 388 9.95 -31.01 3.11
CA LYS A 388 10.93 -31.81 3.87
C LYS A 388 12.13 -32.28 3.03
N ASN A 389 11.95 -32.55 1.75
CA ASN A 389 13.02 -32.97 0.85
C ASN A 389 13.78 -31.78 0.27
N GLU A 390 13.08 -30.72 -0.14
CA GLU A 390 13.67 -29.49 -0.65
C GLU A 390 14.59 -28.84 0.39
N ARG A 391 14.23 -28.87 1.68
CA ARG A 391 15.08 -28.39 2.78
C ARG A 391 16.46 -29.04 2.87
N LYS A 392 16.69 -30.19 2.22
CA LYS A 392 17.97 -30.90 2.23
C LYS A 392 18.95 -30.43 1.15
N ARG A 393 18.50 -29.62 0.20
CA ARG A 393 19.32 -29.14 -0.93
C ARG A 393 20.52 -28.34 -0.45
N SER A 394 21.69 -28.61 -0.99
CA SER A 394 22.95 -27.97 -0.58
C SER A 394 23.01 -26.48 -0.92
N GLY A 395 22.34 -26.04 -1.99
CA GLY A 395 22.20 -24.63 -2.36
C GLY A 395 21.31 -23.82 -1.40
N GLY A 396 20.50 -24.49 -0.58
CA GLY A 396 19.56 -23.86 0.33
C GLY A 396 18.47 -23.06 -0.38
N HIS A 397 17.83 -22.16 0.37
CA HIS A 397 16.66 -21.41 -0.07
C HIS A 397 16.76 -19.92 0.27
N GLY A 398 16.26 -19.08 -0.63
CA GLY A 398 16.13 -17.64 -0.45
C GLY A 398 14.69 -17.13 -0.52
N LEU A 399 14.51 -15.86 -0.21
CA LEU A 399 13.23 -15.15 -0.19
C LEU A 399 13.33 -13.87 -1.02
N TYR A 400 12.37 -13.67 -1.92
CA TYR A 400 12.05 -12.40 -2.54
C TYR A 400 10.75 -11.86 -1.95
N TYR A 401 10.83 -10.71 -1.28
CA TYR A 401 9.71 -10.08 -0.58
C TYR A 401 9.43 -8.68 -1.13
N HIS A 402 8.21 -8.15 -0.91
CA HIS A 402 7.80 -6.86 -1.46
C HIS A 402 7.29 -5.90 -0.38
N ASN A 403 7.77 -4.66 -0.42
CA ASN A 403 7.17 -3.48 0.25
C ASN A 403 6.81 -2.37 -0.76
N SER A 404 7.00 -2.63 -2.05
CA SER A 404 6.62 -1.79 -3.20
C SER A 404 6.24 -2.74 -4.33
N TYR A 405 5.19 -2.41 -5.10
CA TYR A 405 4.81 -3.21 -6.26
C TYR A 405 4.03 -2.41 -7.31
N TRP A 406 4.59 -2.33 -8.53
CA TRP A 406 3.84 -1.98 -9.73
C TRP A 406 3.07 -3.21 -10.22
N ALA A 407 1.78 -3.21 -9.90
CA ALA A 407 0.85 -4.30 -10.16
C ALA A 407 -0.07 -4.01 -11.36
N PRO A 408 -0.72 -5.03 -11.94
CA PRO A 408 -1.90 -4.83 -12.79
C PRO A 408 -2.92 -3.91 -12.10
N PRO A 409 -3.54 -2.95 -12.81
CA PRO A 409 -4.47 -2.03 -12.18
C PRO A 409 -5.69 -2.78 -11.65
N PRO A 410 -6.24 -2.36 -10.50
CA PRO A 410 -5.87 -1.21 -9.67
C PRO A 410 -4.91 -1.55 -8.49
N MET A 411 -4.11 -2.61 -8.59
CA MET A 411 -3.49 -3.24 -7.42
C MET A 411 -2.14 -2.63 -6.99
N SER A 412 -1.64 -1.61 -7.69
CA SER A 412 -0.33 -1.01 -7.39
C SER A 412 -0.30 -0.36 -6.00
N TYR A 413 0.83 -0.44 -5.30
CA TYR A 413 1.10 0.32 -4.09
C TYR A 413 2.55 0.79 -4.08
N LEU A 414 2.73 2.06 -4.40
CA LEU A 414 4.03 2.67 -4.73
C LEU A 414 4.29 3.97 -3.97
N PHE A 415 3.31 4.48 -3.21
CA PHE A 415 3.43 5.75 -2.50
C PHE A 415 3.98 5.55 -1.09
N ILE A 416 3.35 4.66 -0.31
CA ILE A 416 3.78 4.31 1.06
C ILE A 416 3.56 2.83 1.32
N ASN A 417 4.46 2.19 2.09
CA ASN A 417 4.19 0.84 2.56
C ASN A 417 3.19 0.85 3.73
N SER A 418 2.11 0.09 3.56
CA SER A 418 1.10 -0.16 4.60
C SER A 418 1.06 -1.61 5.10
N ILE A 419 2.00 -2.46 4.67
CA ILE A 419 2.19 -3.80 5.26
C ILE A 419 2.75 -3.61 6.67
N PRO A 420 2.07 -4.09 7.74
CA PRO A 420 2.55 -3.91 9.10
C PRO A 420 3.90 -4.59 9.34
N LEU A 421 4.79 -3.99 10.13
CA LEU A 421 6.03 -4.66 10.57
C LEU A 421 5.74 -5.99 11.28
N ALA A 422 4.61 -6.10 11.98
CA ALA A 422 4.18 -7.35 12.63
C ALA A 422 3.90 -8.46 11.60
N HIS A 423 3.32 -8.10 10.45
CA HIS A 423 3.11 -9.02 9.33
C HIS A 423 4.44 -9.42 8.72
N THR A 424 5.28 -8.45 8.34
CA THR A 424 6.61 -8.71 7.76
C THR A 424 7.46 -9.59 8.68
N GLY A 425 7.55 -9.24 9.96
CA GLY A 425 8.31 -10.00 10.95
C GLY A 425 7.81 -11.44 11.11
N ASN A 426 6.49 -11.65 11.07
CA ASN A 426 5.91 -12.99 11.12
C ASN A 426 6.22 -13.80 9.86
N GLU A 427 6.11 -13.23 8.66
CA GLU A 427 6.49 -13.93 7.41
C GLU A 427 7.99 -14.28 7.37
N LEU A 428 8.86 -13.38 7.81
CA LEU A 428 10.30 -13.63 7.90
C LEU A 428 10.64 -14.71 8.94
N ARG A 429 9.91 -14.74 10.07
CA ARG A 429 10.00 -15.83 11.04
C ARG A 429 9.60 -17.17 10.42
N LYS A 430 8.46 -17.24 9.72
CA LYS A 430 8.00 -18.44 9.01
C LYS A 430 9.02 -18.89 7.95
N ALA A 431 9.61 -17.96 7.21
CA ALA A 431 10.65 -18.23 6.23
C ALA A 431 11.89 -18.88 6.89
N TRP A 432 12.38 -18.29 7.99
CA TRP A 432 13.51 -18.82 8.74
C TRP A 432 13.23 -20.21 9.32
N GLU A 433 12.09 -20.41 9.97
CA GLU A 433 11.68 -21.70 10.54
C GLU A 433 11.59 -22.77 9.45
N SER A 434 11.04 -22.40 8.30
CA SER A 434 10.89 -23.27 7.13
C SER A 434 12.18 -23.53 6.34
N GLY A 435 13.33 -23.02 6.76
CA GLY A 435 14.62 -23.32 6.13
C GLY A 435 15.03 -22.37 5.01
N ILE A 436 14.32 -21.25 4.82
CA ILE A 436 14.68 -20.18 3.89
C ILE A 436 15.70 -19.25 4.57
N ARG A 437 16.97 -19.61 4.50
CA ARG A 437 18.06 -19.01 5.31
C ARG A 437 19.26 -18.49 4.53
N LYS A 438 19.32 -18.73 3.22
CA LYS A 438 20.49 -18.41 2.39
C LYS A 438 20.53 -16.95 1.96
N LEU A 439 19.44 -16.45 1.38
CA LEU A 439 19.35 -15.11 0.80
C LEU A 439 17.99 -14.49 1.05
N TRP A 440 17.91 -13.28 1.58
CA TRP A 440 16.68 -12.49 1.65
C TRP A 440 16.87 -11.17 0.90
N VAL A 441 15.98 -10.87 -0.05
CA VAL A 441 15.99 -9.63 -0.83
C VAL A 441 14.59 -9.00 -0.81
N LEU A 442 14.55 -7.69 -0.56
CA LEU A 442 13.33 -6.90 -0.46
C LEU A 442 13.18 -5.96 -1.66
N ASN A 443 12.05 -5.99 -2.36
CA ASN A 443 11.66 -4.91 -3.27
C ASN A 443 11.36 -3.65 -2.46
N VAL A 444 12.14 -2.59 -2.72
CA VAL A 444 12.07 -1.31 -1.99
C VAL A 444 11.58 -0.16 -2.85
N GLY A 445 11.06 -0.42 -4.06
CA GLY A 445 10.65 0.66 -4.95
C GLY A 445 11.82 1.59 -5.27
N ALA A 446 11.53 2.89 -5.26
CA ALA A 446 12.50 3.99 -5.33
C ALA A 446 13.33 4.23 -4.03
N LEU A 447 13.39 3.25 -3.10
CA LEU A 447 13.99 3.32 -1.76
C LEU A 447 13.23 4.21 -0.75
N LYS A 448 12.91 5.46 -1.12
CA LYS A 448 12.13 6.37 -0.28
C LYS A 448 10.63 6.25 -0.64
N PRO A 449 9.70 6.35 0.33
CA PRO A 449 9.88 6.61 1.78
C PRO A 449 9.78 5.32 2.63
N LEU A 450 10.61 4.30 2.34
CA LEU A 450 10.55 2.98 3.00
C LEU A 450 11.65 2.75 4.05
N GLU A 451 12.20 3.81 4.64
CA GLU A 451 13.40 3.74 5.48
C GLU A 451 13.23 2.78 6.68
N GLN A 452 12.11 2.90 7.39
CA GLN A 452 11.80 2.04 8.55
C GLN A 452 11.65 0.57 8.14
N ASP A 453 11.00 0.32 7.01
CA ASP A 453 10.69 -1.02 6.51
C ASP A 453 11.95 -1.74 6.01
N VAL A 454 12.83 -1.01 5.30
CA VAL A 454 14.12 -1.51 4.84
C VAL A 454 15.03 -1.88 6.00
N GLU A 455 15.14 -1.00 7.01
CA GLU A 455 15.94 -1.30 8.20
C GLU A 455 15.36 -2.50 8.94
N PHE A 456 14.05 -2.56 9.16
CA PHE A 456 13.43 -3.69 9.85
C PHE A 456 13.70 -5.03 9.13
N PHE A 457 13.55 -5.08 7.81
CA PHE A 457 13.80 -6.28 7.01
C PHE A 457 15.26 -6.77 7.12
N LEU A 458 16.23 -5.86 6.96
CA LEU A 458 17.65 -6.21 7.02
C LEU A 458 18.07 -6.62 8.43
N ARG A 459 17.54 -5.95 9.47
CA ARG A 459 17.77 -6.35 10.88
C ARG A 459 17.13 -7.71 11.18
N CYS A 460 15.94 -8.00 10.67
CA CYS A 460 15.35 -9.34 10.75
C CYS A 460 16.25 -10.41 10.13
N GLY A 461 16.87 -10.15 8.98
CA GLY A 461 17.84 -11.06 8.37
C GLY A 461 19.12 -11.23 9.20
N TRP A 462 19.58 -10.17 9.85
CA TRP A 462 20.73 -10.21 10.76
C TRP A 462 20.43 -11.03 12.04
N ASP A 463 19.21 -10.92 12.56
CA ASP A 463 18.81 -11.49 13.86
C ASP A 463 17.98 -12.77 13.80
N ALA A 464 17.69 -13.28 12.60
CA ALA A 464 16.82 -14.44 12.42
C ALA A 464 17.24 -15.63 13.31
N GLY A 465 16.29 -16.20 14.06
CA GLY A 465 16.55 -17.31 14.98
C GLY A 465 17.28 -16.98 16.29
N LYS A 466 17.78 -15.74 16.51
CA LYS A 466 18.34 -15.33 17.80
C LYS A 466 17.23 -15.23 18.85
N LYS A 467 17.49 -15.67 20.09
CA LYS A 467 16.45 -15.72 21.14
C LYS A 467 16.03 -14.33 21.60
N ASP A 468 17.01 -13.48 21.91
CA ASP A 468 16.82 -12.17 22.56
C ASP A 468 16.90 -10.99 21.56
N SER A 469 16.44 -11.19 20.32
CA SER A 469 16.44 -10.13 19.30
C SER A 469 15.32 -9.12 19.52
N ILE A 470 15.63 -7.83 19.33
CA ILE A 470 14.65 -6.74 19.31
C ILE A 470 13.65 -6.88 18.15
N THR A 471 14.04 -7.50 17.03
CA THR A 471 13.18 -7.63 15.84
C THR A 471 12.00 -8.57 16.01
N LYS A 472 11.95 -9.33 17.11
CA LYS A 472 10.80 -10.17 17.48
C LYS A 472 9.64 -9.37 18.08
N ASP A 473 9.93 -8.18 18.58
CA ASP A 473 8.94 -7.28 19.17
C ASP A 473 8.94 -5.98 18.37
N THR A 474 7.87 -5.77 17.59
CA THR A 474 7.77 -4.59 16.73
C THR A 474 7.65 -3.31 17.53
N ASP A 475 7.07 -3.34 18.73
CA ASP A 475 6.98 -2.15 19.58
C ASP A 475 8.36 -1.77 20.09
N ALA A 476 9.13 -2.76 20.55
CA ALA A 476 10.51 -2.56 20.98
C ALA A 476 11.38 -2.05 19.83
N PHE A 477 11.23 -2.60 18.63
CA PHE A 477 11.96 -2.14 17.45
C PHE A 477 11.63 -0.69 17.08
N VAL A 478 10.34 -0.33 16.99
CA VAL A 478 9.94 1.04 16.64
C VAL A 478 10.36 2.03 17.73
N GLU A 479 10.26 1.65 19.00
CA GLU A 479 10.74 2.46 20.12
C GLU A 479 12.24 2.73 20.01
N ASP A 480 13.06 1.69 19.83
CA ASP A 480 14.50 1.82 19.66
C ASP A 480 14.86 2.63 18.41
N TRP A 481 14.20 2.37 17.28
CA TRP A 481 14.45 3.06 16.02
C TRP A 481 14.19 4.56 16.11
N ILE A 482 13.09 4.97 16.76
CA ILE A 482 12.81 6.38 17.00
C ILE A 482 13.83 6.99 17.96
N ASN A 483 14.17 6.31 19.06
CA ASN A 483 15.08 6.84 20.08
C ASN A 483 16.54 6.92 19.59
N ARG A 484 16.96 6.02 18.68
CA ARG A 484 18.28 6.10 18.04
C ARG A 484 18.39 7.27 17.09
N ASN A 485 17.35 7.55 16.30
CA ASN A 485 17.38 8.61 15.28
C ASN A 485 17.04 10.00 15.83
N PHE A 486 16.16 10.10 16.83
CA PHE A 486 15.60 11.36 17.31
C PHE A 486 15.84 11.58 18.81
N SER A 487 15.78 12.83 19.24
CA SER A 487 15.91 13.25 20.63
C SER A 487 14.57 13.11 21.39
N GLY A 488 14.61 13.23 22.72
CA GLY A 488 13.40 13.31 23.55
C GLY A 488 12.77 11.98 24.00
N MET A 489 13.28 10.83 23.54
CA MET A 489 12.81 9.49 23.95
C MET A 489 11.32 9.22 23.64
N HIS A 490 10.84 9.72 22.49
CA HIS A 490 9.44 9.59 22.08
C HIS A 490 9.05 8.20 21.55
N GLY A 491 9.99 7.24 21.51
CA GLY A 491 9.82 5.96 20.84
C GLY A 491 8.60 5.15 21.27
N LYS A 492 8.28 5.08 22.57
CA LYS A 492 7.09 4.35 23.05
C LYS A 492 5.78 4.94 22.52
N MET A 493 5.69 6.27 22.48
CA MET A 493 4.51 6.94 21.93
C MET A 493 4.44 6.73 20.41
N ALA A 494 5.57 6.86 19.72
CA ALA A 494 5.65 6.61 18.29
C ALA A 494 5.29 5.16 17.92
N ALA A 495 5.71 4.15 18.69
CA ALA A 495 5.31 2.76 18.49
C ALA A 495 3.79 2.57 18.56
N ALA A 496 3.13 3.17 19.56
CA ALA A 496 1.68 3.15 19.66
C ALA A 496 0.99 3.81 18.45
N LEU A 497 1.50 4.96 17.99
CA LEU A 497 0.97 5.65 16.80
C LEU A 497 1.23 4.88 15.50
N TYR A 498 2.39 4.21 15.40
CA TYR A 498 2.72 3.32 14.28
C TYR A 498 1.74 2.15 14.20
N ASN A 499 1.38 1.52 15.31
CA ASN A 499 0.40 0.44 15.31
C ASN A 499 -0.99 0.93 14.88
N ILE A 500 -1.39 2.15 15.30
CA ILE A 500 -2.61 2.77 14.78
C ILE A 500 -2.54 2.94 13.26
N TYR A 501 -1.43 3.49 12.75
CA TYR A 501 -1.18 3.61 11.31
C TYR A 501 -1.30 2.24 10.62
N ALA A 502 -0.44 1.30 10.99
CA ALA A 502 -0.31 0.00 10.34
C ALA A 502 -1.63 -0.77 10.33
N GLN A 503 -2.31 -0.90 11.47
CA GLN A 503 -3.57 -1.67 11.52
C GLN A 503 -4.70 -1.00 10.74
N THR A 504 -4.74 0.34 10.74
CA THR A 504 -5.77 1.08 10.03
C THR A 504 -5.51 1.04 8.52
N THR A 505 -4.31 1.38 8.06
CA THR A 505 -3.95 1.36 6.63
C THR A 505 -3.82 -0.04 6.04
N ASN A 506 -3.69 -1.07 6.87
CA ASN A 506 -3.70 -2.45 6.40
C ASN A 506 -5.11 -2.97 6.06
N MET A 507 -6.20 -2.39 6.60
CA MET A 507 -7.55 -2.76 6.12
C MET A 507 -7.74 -2.42 4.63
N ARG A 508 -7.15 -1.31 4.21
CA ARG A 508 -7.12 -0.82 2.83
C ARG A 508 -5.95 0.14 2.66
N LYS A 509 -5.03 -0.17 1.75
CA LYS A 509 -3.89 0.70 1.43
C LYS A 509 -4.37 2.06 0.91
N VAL A 510 -3.55 3.09 1.06
CA VAL A 510 -3.90 4.46 0.62
C VAL A 510 -4.12 4.51 -0.89
N GLU A 511 -3.28 3.79 -1.63
CA GLU A 511 -3.31 3.64 -3.08
C GLU A 511 -4.49 2.81 -3.58
N HIS A 512 -5.05 1.97 -2.70
CA HIS A 512 -6.18 1.09 -3.02
C HIS A 512 -7.52 1.71 -2.67
N MET A 513 -7.55 2.92 -2.10
CA MET A 513 -8.79 3.59 -1.72
C MET A 513 -9.73 3.75 -2.91
N ASP A 514 -10.99 3.41 -2.70
CA ASP A 514 -12.05 3.51 -3.69
C ASP A 514 -13.35 3.99 -3.02
N ASN A 515 -14.33 4.37 -3.84
CA ASN A 515 -15.63 4.83 -3.39
C ASN A 515 -16.37 3.70 -2.67
N HIS A 516 -17.06 4.02 -1.58
CA HIS A 516 -17.92 3.10 -0.82
C HIS A 516 -17.21 1.88 -0.21
N VAL A 517 -15.88 1.90 -0.08
CA VAL A 517 -15.13 0.80 0.57
C VAL A 517 -15.53 0.65 2.04
N PHE A 518 -15.66 1.77 2.75
CA PHE A 518 -16.09 1.79 4.16
C PHE A 518 -17.49 2.35 4.27
N SER A 519 -18.35 1.66 5.03
CA SER A 519 -19.75 2.05 5.16
C SER A 519 -19.91 3.36 5.93
N GLN A 520 -20.75 4.25 5.38
CA GLN A 520 -21.12 5.52 6.00
C GLN A 520 -22.24 5.35 7.05
N THR A 521 -22.93 4.20 7.07
CA THR A 521 -24.16 3.95 7.83
C THR A 521 -24.05 2.77 8.79
N ALA A 522 -23.26 1.75 8.47
CA ALA A 522 -23.11 0.57 9.30
C ALA A 522 -22.46 0.89 10.65
N TRP A 523 -22.98 0.25 11.70
CA TRP A 523 -22.41 0.29 13.05
C TRP A 523 -22.14 1.70 13.62
N ASN A 524 -22.98 2.70 13.37
CA ASN A 524 -22.73 4.11 13.69
C ASN A 524 -21.52 4.72 12.95
N ASN A 525 -21.44 4.55 11.62
CA ASN A 525 -20.43 5.17 10.74
C ASN A 525 -19.00 4.56 10.84
N GLU A 526 -18.82 3.40 10.21
CA GLU A 526 -17.52 2.74 10.06
C GLU A 526 -16.45 3.65 9.44
N ALA A 527 -16.77 4.31 8.34
CA ALA A 527 -15.83 5.20 7.64
C ALA A 527 -15.40 6.39 8.52
N GLY A 528 -16.33 6.96 9.30
CA GLY A 528 -16.05 8.04 10.24
C GLY A 528 -15.13 7.61 11.38
N ARG A 529 -15.34 6.42 11.96
CA ARG A 529 -14.44 5.85 12.97
C ARG A 529 -13.03 5.64 12.45
N ARG A 530 -12.90 5.14 11.21
CA ARG A 530 -11.60 5.02 10.53
C ARG A 530 -10.89 6.37 10.46
N VAL A 531 -11.56 7.41 9.97
CA VAL A 531 -10.97 8.76 9.85
C VAL A 531 -10.53 9.30 11.22
N LEU A 532 -11.32 9.08 12.27
CA LEU A 532 -11.00 9.55 13.61
C LEU A 532 -9.81 8.81 14.24
N ARG A 533 -9.66 7.51 13.95
CA ARG A 533 -8.47 6.74 14.31
C ARG A 533 -7.22 7.24 13.58
N LEU A 534 -7.34 7.58 12.29
CA LEU A 534 -6.27 8.23 11.53
C LEU A 534 -5.96 9.65 12.05
N LYS A 535 -6.97 10.37 12.56
CA LYS A 535 -6.77 11.67 13.21
C LYS A 535 -5.99 11.54 14.52
N GLU A 536 -6.22 10.49 15.31
CA GLU A 536 -5.46 10.24 16.55
C GLU A 536 -3.96 10.10 16.27
N MET A 537 -3.59 9.32 15.25
CA MET A 537 -2.18 9.21 14.87
C MET A 537 -1.63 10.52 14.29
N PHE A 538 -2.42 11.26 13.49
CA PHE A 538 -2.03 12.56 12.94
C PHE A 538 -1.73 13.56 14.05
N ASP A 539 -2.65 13.72 15.01
CA ASP A 539 -2.48 14.66 16.14
C ASP A 539 -1.29 14.24 17.02
N GLY A 540 -1.16 12.94 17.31
CA GLY A 540 -0.06 12.41 18.12
C GLY A 540 1.31 12.56 17.47
N GLY A 541 1.42 12.28 16.17
CA GLY A 541 2.67 12.43 15.41
C GLY A 541 3.12 13.89 15.32
N ASN A 542 2.18 14.81 15.12
CA ASN A 542 2.47 16.25 15.13
C ASN A 542 2.90 16.76 16.51
N ALA A 543 2.37 16.18 17.60
CA ALA A 543 2.83 16.50 18.95
C ALA A 543 4.29 16.09 19.18
N ILE A 544 4.73 14.95 18.63
CA ILE A 544 6.14 14.53 18.66
C ILE A 544 6.97 15.51 17.83
N TYR A 545 6.59 15.78 16.58
CA TYR A 545 7.30 16.72 15.69
C TYR A 545 7.50 18.10 16.31
N ALA A 546 6.47 18.64 16.98
CA ALA A 546 6.55 19.93 17.67
C ALA A 546 7.54 19.93 18.86
N ALA A 547 7.79 18.76 19.47
CA ALA A 547 8.72 18.60 20.58
C ALA A 547 10.18 18.36 20.14
N LEU A 548 10.41 18.05 18.86
CA LEU A 548 11.75 17.79 18.33
C LEU A 548 12.56 19.08 18.09
N PRO A 549 13.89 19.03 18.22
CA PRO A 549 14.79 20.09 17.74
C PRO A 549 14.61 20.34 16.25
N ASP A 550 14.80 21.59 15.81
CA ASP A 550 14.58 21.97 14.40
C ASP A 550 15.42 21.15 13.41
N GLN A 551 16.67 20.80 13.75
CA GLN A 551 17.53 19.99 12.87
C GLN A 551 17.07 18.53 12.71
N GLU A 552 16.13 18.04 13.53
CA GLU A 552 15.59 16.68 13.45
C GLU A 552 14.23 16.61 12.74
N LYS A 553 13.58 17.77 12.54
CA LYS A 553 12.20 17.85 12.05
C LYS A 553 12.05 17.32 10.63
N ASP A 554 12.94 17.66 9.71
CA ASP A 554 12.88 17.17 8.32
C ASP A 554 13.05 15.65 8.25
N ALA A 555 13.99 15.10 9.02
CA ALA A 555 14.21 13.66 9.13
C ALA A 555 12.99 12.94 9.73
N PHE A 556 12.41 13.45 10.82
CA PHE A 556 11.22 12.86 11.42
C PHE A 556 10.00 12.96 10.50
N PHE A 557 9.86 14.09 9.80
CA PHE A 557 8.76 14.29 8.86
C PHE A 557 8.81 13.25 7.75
N GLN A 558 9.96 13.13 7.08
CA GLN A 558 10.08 12.26 5.91
C GLN A 558 10.05 10.77 6.25
N MET A 559 10.59 10.36 7.40
CA MET A 559 10.70 8.94 7.77
C MET A 559 9.49 8.40 8.55
N PHE A 560 8.69 9.28 9.19
CA PHE A 560 7.63 8.84 10.11
C PHE A 560 6.31 9.62 9.98
N LEU A 561 6.33 10.95 9.98
CA LEU A 561 5.10 11.74 10.06
C LEU A 561 4.34 11.86 8.73
N MET A 562 5.06 11.92 7.60
CA MET A 562 4.46 12.09 6.27
C MET A 562 3.42 11.01 5.95
N LYS A 563 3.71 9.74 6.23
CA LYS A 563 2.76 8.64 6.00
C LYS A 563 1.48 8.77 6.82
N MET A 564 1.54 9.40 7.99
CA MET A 564 0.34 9.68 8.80
C MET A 564 -0.50 10.81 8.18
N HIS A 565 0.15 11.87 7.68
CA HIS A 565 -0.50 12.96 6.96
C HIS A 565 -1.17 12.46 5.68
N ALA A 566 -0.41 11.74 4.85
CA ALA A 566 -0.90 11.13 3.61
C ALA A 566 -2.13 10.24 3.85
N SER A 567 -2.07 9.38 4.86
CA SER A 567 -3.17 8.46 5.20
C SER A 567 -4.41 9.21 5.70
N TYR A 568 -4.24 10.23 6.55
CA TYR A 568 -5.35 11.02 7.08
C TYR A 568 -6.03 11.85 5.98
N PHE A 569 -5.26 12.55 5.14
CA PHE A 569 -5.82 13.38 4.08
C PHE A 569 -6.53 12.56 3.00
N THR A 570 -5.95 11.43 2.56
CA THR A 570 -6.64 10.55 1.61
C THR A 570 -7.93 9.97 2.21
N ALA A 571 -7.91 9.54 3.48
CA ALA A 571 -9.13 9.04 4.11
C ALA A 571 -10.23 10.11 4.23
N LEU A 572 -9.87 11.37 4.53
CA LEU A 572 -10.82 12.49 4.52
C LEU A 572 -11.39 12.76 3.12
N GLU A 573 -10.54 12.75 2.09
CA GLU A 573 -10.92 12.97 0.70
C GLU A 573 -12.04 11.99 0.28
N TYR A 574 -11.81 10.70 0.50
CA TYR A 574 -12.77 9.64 0.17
C TYR A 574 -14.00 9.64 1.09
N TYR A 575 -13.81 9.82 2.39
CA TYR A 575 -14.92 9.89 3.34
C TYR A 575 -15.93 10.97 2.95
N TYR A 576 -15.47 12.19 2.67
CA TYR A 576 -16.36 13.27 2.31
C TYR A 576 -16.97 13.10 0.91
N ALA A 577 -16.26 12.48 -0.05
CA ALA A 577 -16.85 12.15 -1.34
C ALA A 577 -18.04 11.16 -1.22
N ASP A 578 -17.88 10.11 -0.41
CA ASP A 578 -18.95 9.15 -0.14
C ASP A 578 -20.11 9.78 0.67
N ARG A 579 -19.80 10.66 1.64
CA ARG A 579 -20.80 11.46 2.36
C ARG A 579 -21.60 12.36 1.43
N SER A 580 -20.96 12.93 0.40
CA SER A 580 -21.65 13.71 -0.64
C SER A 580 -22.68 12.85 -1.39
N GLN A 581 -22.28 11.66 -1.83
CA GLN A 581 -23.19 10.74 -2.52
C GLN A 581 -24.35 10.29 -1.61
N LEU A 582 -24.07 9.95 -0.36
CA LEU A 582 -25.10 9.59 0.62
C LEU A 582 -26.08 10.74 0.85
N SER A 583 -25.55 11.97 1.01
CA SER A 583 -26.35 13.18 1.17
C SER A 583 -27.25 13.43 -0.04
N TYR A 584 -26.71 13.29 -1.25
CA TYR A 584 -27.49 13.40 -2.49
C TYR A 584 -28.63 12.37 -2.53
N ASN A 585 -28.34 11.10 -2.25
CA ASN A 585 -29.33 10.02 -2.26
C ASN A 585 -30.46 10.23 -1.24
N ARG A 586 -30.14 10.82 -0.08
CA ARG A 586 -31.12 11.16 0.97
C ARG A 586 -31.88 12.47 0.71
N GLY A 587 -31.53 13.19 -0.36
CA GLY A 587 -32.11 14.49 -0.66
C GLY A 587 -31.47 15.66 0.09
N ASN A 588 -30.43 15.46 0.91
CA ASN A 588 -29.69 16.50 1.64
C ASN A 588 -28.74 17.26 0.71
N MET A 589 -29.31 17.99 -0.25
CA MET A 589 -28.59 18.58 -1.39
C MET A 589 -27.51 19.58 -0.98
N ALA A 590 -27.77 20.42 0.03
CA ALA A 590 -26.76 21.36 0.52
C ALA A 590 -25.58 20.64 1.18
N GLY A 591 -25.85 19.54 1.89
CA GLY A 591 -24.81 18.66 2.43
C GLY A 591 -23.97 18.03 1.32
N ALA A 592 -24.60 17.60 0.23
CA ALA A 592 -23.92 16.98 -0.91
C ALA A 592 -22.84 17.91 -1.52
N ASP A 593 -23.14 19.21 -1.66
CA ASP A 593 -22.19 20.20 -2.18
C ASP A 593 -21.04 20.51 -1.21
N GLU A 594 -21.35 20.69 0.07
CA GLU A 594 -20.32 20.99 1.07
C GLU A 594 -19.35 19.82 1.27
N TYR A 595 -19.85 18.59 1.32
CA TYR A 595 -18.98 17.44 1.45
C TYR A 595 -18.03 17.29 0.25
N ILE A 596 -18.42 17.69 -0.96
CA ILE A 596 -17.48 17.80 -2.09
C ILE A 596 -16.40 18.86 -1.82
N ARG A 597 -16.78 20.02 -1.27
CA ARG A 597 -15.82 21.06 -0.91
C ARG A 597 -14.80 20.56 0.13
N PHE A 598 -15.26 19.85 1.16
CA PHE A 598 -14.36 19.23 2.15
C PHE A 598 -13.47 18.15 1.54
N SER A 599 -14.00 17.32 0.65
CA SER A 599 -13.21 16.32 -0.10
C SER A 599 -12.07 16.98 -0.86
N ARG A 600 -12.35 18.06 -1.60
CA ARG A 600 -11.32 18.81 -2.34
C ARG A 600 -10.30 19.49 -1.45
N LYS A 601 -10.75 20.03 -0.32
CA LYS A 601 -9.84 20.63 0.64
C LYS A 601 -8.84 19.59 1.16
N ALA A 602 -9.30 18.36 1.42
CA ALA A 602 -8.43 17.25 1.79
C ALA A 602 -7.45 16.86 0.67
N ALA A 603 -7.89 16.83 -0.59
CA ALA A 603 -6.99 16.65 -1.74
C ALA A 603 -5.92 17.76 -1.83
N GLY A 604 -6.31 19.01 -1.56
CA GLY A 604 -5.42 20.17 -1.46
C GLY A 604 -4.36 20.03 -0.36
N TYR A 605 -4.75 19.56 0.84
CA TYR A 605 -3.81 19.28 1.94
C TYR A 605 -2.76 18.22 1.56
N ARG A 606 -3.18 17.16 0.85
CA ARG A 606 -2.23 16.15 0.35
C ARG A 606 -1.26 16.74 -0.66
N ARG A 607 -1.74 17.54 -1.62
CA ARG A 607 -0.87 18.23 -2.61
C ARG A 607 0.11 19.18 -1.94
N TRP A 608 -0.32 19.90 -0.93
CA TRP A 608 0.52 20.81 -0.15
C TRP A 608 1.60 20.05 0.63
N MET A 609 1.26 18.92 1.24
CA MET A 609 2.22 18.01 1.88
C MET A 609 3.26 17.48 0.88
N ILE A 610 2.84 17.02 -0.30
CA ILE A 610 3.73 16.52 -1.36
C ILE A 610 4.68 17.63 -1.84
N HIS A 611 4.16 18.85 -2.01
CA HIS A 611 4.97 20.01 -2.38
C HIS A 611 6.01 20.35 -1.30
N TYR A 612 5.62 20.35 -0.02
CA TYR A 612 6.54 20.56 1.10
C TYR A 612 7.68 19.53 1.09
N TYR A 613 7.35 18.25 0.91
CA TYR A 613 8.33 17.16 0.87
C TYR A 613 9.35 17.36 -0.25
N ASN A 614 8.89 17.67 -1.46
CA ASN A 614 9.78 17.75 -2.63
C ASN A 614 10.53 19.07 -2.74
N LYS A 615 9.90 20.20 -2.38
CA LYS A 615 10.39 21.54 -2.75
C LYS A 615 10.86 22.39 -1.57
N VAL A 616 10.43 22.09 -0.34
CA VAL A 616 10.63 22.97 0.81
C VAL A 616 11.55 22.35 1.85
N MET A 617 11.20 21.17 2.38
CA MET A 617 12.00 20.51 3.40
C MET A 617 13.40 20.17 2.87
N ALA A 618 14.41 20.18 3.74
CA ALA A 618 15.80 19.93 3.39
C ALA A 618 16.32 20.79 2.20
N GLY A 619 15.74 21.99 1.99
CA GLY A 619 16.10 22.86 0.87
C GLY A 619 15.78 22.30 -0.52
N GLY A 620 14.82 21.38 -0.63
CA GLY A 620 14.43 20.75 -1.90
C GLY A 620 15.32 19.58 -2.33
N LYS A 621 16.15 19.04 -1.42
CA LYS A 621 17.00 17.86 -1.67
C LYS A 621 16.24 16.67 -2.25
N TRP A 622 14.95 16.54 -1.91
CA TRP A 622 14.11 15.41 -2.29
C TRP A 622 13.17 15.70 -3.46
N ASP A 623 13.46 16.74 -4.24
CA ASP A 623 12.66 17.04 -5.42
C ASP A 623 12.65 15.86 -6.41
N ARG A 624 11.45 15.45 -6.83
CA ARG A 624 11.13 14.34 -7.75
C ARG A 624 11.22 12.91 -7.18
N ILE A 625 11.50 12.73 -5.89
CA ILE A 625 11.55 11.38 -5.30
C ILE A 625 10.19 10.88 -4.78
N LEU A 626 9.22 11.78 -4.56
CA LEU A 626 7.92 11.43 -4.01
C LEU A 626 6.81 12.12 -4.79
N THR A 627 6.38 11.53 -5.90
CA THR A 627 5.44 12.11 -6.87
C THR A 627 4.23 11.20 -7.14
N PRO A 628 3.49 10.77 -6.10
CA PRO A 628 2.42 9.78 -6.23
C PRO A 628 1.22 10.23 -7.07
N GLU A 629 1.18 11.50 -7.48
CA GLU A 629 0.13 12.11 -8.31
C GLU A 629 0.50 12.18 -9.80
N ARG A 630 1.65 11.61 -10.19
CA ARG A 630 2.20 11.68 -11.55
C ARG A 630 2.64 10.30 -12.03
N PHE A 631 2.75 10.14 -13.35
CA PHE A 631 3.38 9.01 -14.00
C PHE A 631 4.78 9.37 -14.53
N SER A 632 5.80 8.50 -14.43
CA SER A 632 5.86 7.16 -13.80
C SER A 632 6.33 7.23 -12.34
N PRO A 633 5.82 6.41 -11.40
CA PRO A 633 4.92 5.24 -11.49
C PRO A 633 3.43 5.54 -11.71
N PRO A 634 2.50 4.55 -11.85
CA PRO A 634 1.06 4.81 -11.89
C PRO A 634 0.59 5.79 -10.80
N PRO A 635 -0.23 6.80 -11.14
CA PRO A 635 -0.78 7.70 -10.14
C PRO A 635 -1.56 6.93 -9.07
N THR A 636 -1.44 7.37 -7.82
CA THR A 636 -2.19 6.85 -6.68
C THR A 636 -3.70 7.11 -6.83
N ALA A 637 -4.49 6.68 -5.85
CA ALA A 637 -5.91 6.92 -5.81
C ALA A 637 -6.22 8.43 -5.71
N LEU A 638 -6.81 9.00 -6.78
CA LEU A 638 -7.15 10.43 -6.92
C LEU A 638 -8.62 10.61 -7.34
N TYR A 639 -9.22 11.74 -6.97
CA TYR A 639 -10.53 12.18 -7.46
C TYR A 639 -11.67 11.17 -7.20
N PRO A 640 -11.96 10.82 -5.93
CA PRO A 640 -13.11 9.98 -5.60
C PRO A 640 -14.42 10.60 -6.12
N ALA A 641 -15.42 9.78 -6.42
CA ALA A 641 -16.73 10.22 -6.88
C ALA A 641 -17.53 10.87 -5.74
N GLY A 642 -18.03 12.06 -5.99
CA GLY A 642 -18.95 12.84 -5.17
C GLY A 642 -20.09 13.34 -6.07
N THR A 643 -21.28 13.51 -5.51
CA THR A 643 -22.46 13.87 -6.32
C THR A 643 -22.95 15.25 -5.92
N PRO A 644 -22.63 16.30 -6.71
CA PRO A 644 -23.05 17.66 -6.40
C PRO A 644 -24.56 17.84 -6.59
N ALA A 645 -25.13 18.82 -5.92
CA ALA A 645 -26.54 19.14 -6.08
C ALA A 645 -26.83 19.76 -7.45
N LEU A 646 -27.85 19.24 -8.14
CA LEU A 646 -28.37 19.85 -9.39
C LEU A 646 -29.31 21.02 -9.10
N TYR A 647 -30.07 20.91 -8.02
CA TYR A 647 -31.06 21.89 -7.63
C TYR A 647 -31.21 21.96 -6.11
N LEU A 648 -31.36 23.17 -5.57
CA LEU A 648 -31.69 23.38 -4.16
C LEU A 648 -33.16 23.80 -4.03
N GLY A 649 -33.98 22.93 -3.47
CA GLY A 649 -35.41 23.20 -3.24
C GLY A 649 -35.70 24.15 -2.08
N LYS A 650 -36.94 24.14 -1.59
CA LYS A 650 -37.29 24.80 -0.31
C LYS A 650 -36.67 24.02 0.86
N PRO A 651 -36.35 24.69 1.99
CA PRO A 651 -35.93 23.98 3.20
C PRO A 651 -36.95 22.91 3.58
N GLU A 652 -36.48 21.67 3.72
CA GLU A 652 -37.23 20.58 4.35
C GLU A 652 -36.24 19.70 5.11
N MET A 653 -36.62 19.23 6.30
CA MET A 653 -35.77 18.37 7.12
C MET A 653 -35.64 16.95 6.53
N THR A 654 -34.43 16.38 6.60
CA THR A 654 -34.20 14.92 6.58
C THR A 654 -33.81 14.44 7.96
N LEU A 655 -34.23 13.23 8.32
CA LEU A 655 -33.90 12.63 9.61
C LEU A 655 -33.64 11.13 9.46
N TYR A 656 -32.40 10.71 9.67
CA TYR A 656 -31.96 9.32 9.48
C TYR A 656 -31.23 8.76 10.71
N MET A 657 -31.29 7.43 10.88
CA MET A 657 -30.42 6.67 11.77
C MET A 657 -29.89 5.46 11.00
N GLY A 658 -28.59 5.46 10.69
CA GLY A 658 -28.05 4.46 9.75
C GLY A 658 -28.82 4.52 8.43
N GLU A 659 -29.37 3.41 7.96
CA GLU A 659 -30.17 3.39 6.72
C GLU A 659 -31.66 3.75 6.94
N THR A 660 -32.11 3.84 8.20
CA THR A 660 -33.53 4.05 8.53
C THR A 660 -33.93 5.52 8.36
N ASP A 661 -34.93 5.78 7.51
CA ASP A 661 -35.60 7.08 7.36
C ASP A 661 -36.67 7.26 8.46
N LEU A 662 -36.29 7.99 9.52
CA LEU A 662 -37.15 8.22 10.67
C LEU A 662 -38.27 9.24 10.40
N THR A 663 -38.31 9.85 9.20
CA THR A 663 -39.41 10.75 8.82
C THR A 663 -40.68 10.00 8.39
N ARG A 664 -40.57 8.70 8.05
CA ARG A 664 -41.68 7.87 7.58
C ARG A 664 -42.27 7.01 8.68
N GLU A 665 -41.43 6.21 9.33
CA GLU A 665 -41.79 5.35 10.45
C GLU A 665 -40.51 5.05 11.23
N GLY A 666 -40.47 5.39 12.53
CA GLY A 666 -39.23 5.35 13.29
C GLY A 666 -39.40 4.65 14.65
N THR A 667 -38.85 3.46 14.78
CA THR A 667 -38.55 2.86 16.09
C THR A 667 -37.05 2.76 16.27
N ILE A 668 -36.52 3.35 17.35
CA ILE A 668 -35.14 3.19 17.77
C ILE A 668 -35.11 2.13 18.85
N THR A 669 -34.23 1.14 18.71
CA THR A 669 -34.05 0.10 19.73
C THR A 669 -32.66 0.19 20.35
N PHE A 670 -32.63 0.18 21.68
CA PHE A 670 -31.42 -0.04 22.46
C PHE A 670 -31.44 -1.46 23.01
N ASP A 671 -30.38 -2.22 22.74
CA ASP A 671 -30.07 -3.45 23.45
C ASP A 671 -29.15 -3.14 24.63
N PHE A 672 -29.42 -3.69 25.81
CA PHE A 672 -28.70 -3.33 27.03
C PHE A 672 -27.19 -3.61 26.98
N TRP A 673 -26.81 -4.64 26.23
CA TRP A 673 -25.41 -5.04 26.00
C TRP A 673 -24.82 -4.48 24.70
N GLY A 674 -25.64 -3.87 23.83
CA GLY A 674 -25.21 -3.23 22.60
C GLY A 674 -24.76 -1.77 22.81
N SER A 675 -24.81 -0.98 21.73
CA SER A 675 -24.48 0.44 21.77
C SER A 675 -25.50 1.21 22.58
N HIS A 676 -25.00 2.00 23.54
CA HIS A 676 -25.82 2.91 24.36
C HIS A 676 -25.95 4.31 23.76
N VAL A 677 -25.41 4.51 22.56
CA VAL A 677 -25.54 5.76 21.82
C VAL A 677 -25.98 5.43 20.40
N LYS A 678 -27.02 6.10 19.91
CA LYS A 678 -27.46 6.05 18.52
C LYS A 678 -27.34 7.45 17.94
N ALA A 679 -26.74 7.55 16.74
CA ALA A 679 -26.57 8.81 16.05
C ALA A 679 -27.74 9.06 15.10
N LEU A 680 -28.34 10.23 15.20
CA LEU A 680 -29.41 10.73 14.34
C LEU A 680 -28.84 11.83 13.46
N GLU A 681 -28.95 11.66 12.15
CA GLU A 681 -28.46 12.58 11.13
C GLU A 681 -29.60 13.47 10.66
N LEU A 682 -29.51 14.78 10.97
CA LEU A 682 -30.48 15.79 10.58
C LEU A 682 -29.90 16.66 9.46
N GLY A 683 -30.58 16.70 8.32
CA GLY A 683 -30.12 17.45 7.14
C GLY A 683 -31.17 18.41 6.60
N ASN A 684 -30.79 19.18 5.59
CA ASN A 684 -31.66 20.14 4.91
C ASN A 684 -31.73 19.83 3.40
N LYS A 685 -32.92 19.51 2.90
CA LYS A 685 -33.13 19.19 1.48
C LYS A 685 -32.99 20.37 0.52
N GLY A 686 -33.03 21.60 1.02
CA GLY A 686 -33.13 22.79 0.16
C GLY A 686 -32.27 23.97 0.60
N ALA A 687 -32.47 25.10 -0.07
CA ALA A 687 -31.78 26.35 0.21
C ALA A 687 -32.42 27.08 1.40
N GLY A 688 -31.62 27.52 2.36
CA GLY A 688 -32.04 28.26 3.54
C GLY A 688 -31.62 27.56 4.83
N LYS A 689 -32.40 27.75 5.90
CA LYS A 689 -32.16 27.20 7.23
C LYS A 689 -33.33 26.34 7.65
N ILE A 690 -33.05 25.13 8.13
CA ILE A 690 -33.98 24.33 8.95
C ILE A 690 -33.55 24.53 10.40
N SER A 691 -34.43 25.08 11.22
CA SER A 691 -34.26 25.07 12.68
C SER A 691 -35.09 23.94 13.27
N TYR A 692 -34.52 23.22 14.23
CA TYR A 692 -35.21 22.15 14.92
C TYR A 692 -35.20 22.38 16.43
N ARG A 693 -36.24 21.85 17.08
CA ARG A 693 -36.20 21.50 18.51
C ARG A 693 -36.32 20.01 18.64
N ALA A 694 -35.73 19.43 19.67
CA ALA A 694 -35.77 18.01 19.94
C ALA A 694 -35.86 17.78 21.44
N ALA A 695 -36.70 16.84 21.86
CA ALA A 695 -36.84 16.50 23.27
C ALA A 695 -37.31 15.06 23.43
N VAL A 696 -36.83 14.43 24.50
CA VAL A 696 -37.41 13.20 25.00
C VAL A 696 -38.65 13.57 25.80
N THR A 697 -39.82 13.38 25.20
CA THR A 697 -41.12 13.73 25.81
C THR A 697 -41.62 12.64 26.76
N GLU A 698 -41.25 11.39 26.51
CA GLU A 698 -41.49 10.24 27.40
C GLU A 698 -40.19 9.43 27.55
N GLY A 699 -39.89 8.91 28.74
CA GLY A 699 -38.66 8.14 28.99
C GLY A 699 -37.42 8.99 29.35
N SER A 700 -37.60 10.26 29.71
CA SER A 700 -36.50 11.18 30.06
C SER A 700 -35.68 10.73 31.28
N GLU A 701 -36.20 9.82 32.12
CA GLU A 701 -35.49 9.21 33.24
C GLU A 701 -34.39 8.24 32.80
N TRP A 702 -34.48 7.69 31.58
CA TRP A 702 -33.56 6.69 31.05
C TRP A 702 -32.93 7.06 29.69
N LEU A 703 -33.40 8.11 29.02
CA LEU A 703 -32.82 8.64 27.79
C LEU A 703 -32.24 10.05 27.99
N LYS A 704 -31.18 10.37 27.24
CA LYS A 704 -30.53 11.68 27.17
C LYS A 704 -30.26 12.05 25.71
N LEU A 705 -30.53 13.29 25.35
CA LEU A 705 -30.16 13.83 24.04
C LEU A 705 -28.91 14.73 24.18
N SER A 706 -28.05 14.77 23.16
CA SER A 706 -26.85 15.62 23.16
C SER A 706 -27.15 17.11 23.00
N GLY A 707 -28.29 17.46 22.41
CA GLY A 707 -28.74 18.84 22.20
C GLY A 707 -30.24 18.89 21.96
N GLU A 708 -30.89 19.96 22.41
CA GLU A 708 -32.36 20.11 22.37
C GLU A 708 -32.83 21.10 21.29
N THR A 709 -31.93 21.91 20.75
CA THR A 709 -32.22 22.89 19.70
C THR A 709 -31.01 23.01 18.79
N GLY A 710 -31.24 23.17 17.50
CA GLY A 710 -30.15 23.43 16.57
C GLY A 710 -30.69 23.84 15.21
N ALA A 711 -29.80 23.88 14.21
CA ALA A 711 -30.21 24.23 12.86
C ALA A 711 -29.25 23.72 11.79
N CYS A 712 -29.81 23.31 10.65
CA CYS A 712 -29.07 22.93 9.46
C CYS A 712 -29.20 24.05 8.40
N ASN A 713 -28.09 24.66 7.99
CA ASN A 713 -28.08 25.76 7.02
C ASN A 713 -27.48 25.31 5.68
N SER A 714 -28.01 25.82 4.59
CA SER A 714 -27.48 25.58 3.25
C SER A 714 -26.25 26.42 2.89
N GLY A 715 -25.51 26.95 3.86
CA GLY A 715 -24.39 27.86 3.64
C GLY A 715 -23.27 27.67 4.65
N ALA A 716 -22.22 26.93 4.26
CA ALA A 716 -20.90 26.67 4.87
C ALA A 716 -20.80 26.29 6.36
N TYR A 717 -21.78 26.63 7.20
CA TYR A 717 -21.80 26.40 8.63
C TYR A 717 -23.03 25.56 9.00
N ASN A 718 -22.77 24.36 9.51
CA ASN A 718 -23.77 23.43 10.02
C ASN A 718 -24.75 22.93 8.94
N ILE A 719 -24.26 22.23 7.92
CA ILE A 719 -25.08 21.64 6.83
C ILE A 719 -25.87 20.41 7.26
N GLU A 720 -25.39 19.74 8.29
CA GLU A 720 -25.97 18.56 8.88
C GLU A 720 -25.68 18.63 10.38
N GLU A 721 -26.66 18.24 11.18
CA GLU A 721 -26.54 18.14 12.62
C GLU A 721 -26.56 16.66 13.00
N ILE A 722 -25.59 16.24 13.82
CA ILE A 722 -25.58 14.91 14.42
C ILE A 722 -26.11 15.02 15.86
N LEU A 723 -27.30 14.48 16.10
CA LEU A 723 -27.85 14.32 17.44
C LEU A 723 -27.54 12.92 17.98
N TYR A 724 -26.96 12.86 19.18
CA TYR A 724 -26.73 11.60 19.87
C TYR A 724 -27.85 11.36 20.88
N LEU A 725 -28.64 10.30 20.65
CA LEU A 725 -29.57 9.76 21.63
C LEU A 725 -28.81 8.72 22.45
N GLU A 726 -28.70 8.96 23.76
CA GLU A 726 -27.98 8.12 24.71
C GLU A 726 -28.96 7.46 25.68
N ALA A 727 -28.84 6.14 25.85
CA ALA A 727 -29.44 5.45 26.98
C ALA A 727 -28.58 5.69 28.23
N LYS A 728 -29.18 6.31 29.25
CA LYS A 728 -28.52 6.66 30.51
C LYS A 728 -28.11 5.40 31.26
N LYS A 729 -27.08 5.53 32.12
CA LYS A 729 -26.70 4.48 33.06
C LYS A 729 -27.84 4.06 34.03
N SER A 730 -28.84 4.92 34.23
CA SER A 730 -30.06 4.63 35.02
C SER A 730 -31.00 3.65 34.32
N TRP A 731 -30.85 3.43 33.00
CA TRP A 731 -31.48 2.32 32.32
C TRP A 731 -30.77 1.04 32.77
N ASP A 732 -31.33 0.40 33.78
CA ASP A 732 -30.92 -0.86 34.40
C ASP A 732 -31.21 -2.10 33.52
N GLY A 733 -31.64 -1.88 32.28
CA GLY A 733 -31.98 -2.94 31.34
C GLY A 733 -33.37 -3.51 31.56
N GLU A 734 -34.32 -2.74 32.11
CA GLU A 734 -35.74 -3.11 32.03
C GLU A 734 -36.33 -2.79 30.64
N ASN A 735 -37.43 -3.48 30.30
CA ASN A 735 -38.24 -3.10 29.14
C ASN A 735 -38.81 -1.70 29.39
N LYS A 736 -38.37 -0.73 28.61
CA LYS A 736 -38.85 0.65 28.68
C LYS A 736 -39.22 1.15 27.31
N GLU A 737 -40.25 1.96 27.26
CA GLU A 737 -40.56 2.78 26.10
C GLU A 737 -40.30 4.24 26.44
N GLY A 738 -39.94 4.99 25.42
CA GLY A 738 -39.76 6.43 25.47
C GLY A 738 -40.15 7.00 24.12
N ILE A 739 -40.31 8.31 24.09
CA ILE A 739 -40.71 9.02 22.89
C ILE A 739 -39.77 10.19 22.70
N LEU A 740 -39.12 10.21 21.54
CA LEU A 740 -38.34 11.33 21.04
C LEU A 740 -39.21 12.10 20.06
N GLU A 741 -39.44 13.37 20.33
CA GLU A 741 -40.06 14.28 19.38
C GLU A 741 -39.02 15.24 18.82
N ILE A 742 -39.00 15.37 17.49
CA ILE A 742 -38.19 16.34 16.76
C ILE A 742 -39.16 17.26 16.01
N TRP A 743 -39.18 18.53 16.40
CA TRP A 743 -39.97 19.60 15.79
C TRP A 743 -39.17 20.27 14.68
N ASP A 744 -39.70 20.25 13.47
CA ASP A 744 -39.29 21.14 12.39
C ASP A 744 -39.92 22.51 12.62
N ASP A 745 -39.20 23.43 13.28
CA ASP A 745 -39.71 24.78 13.52
C ASP A 745 -39.82 25.59 12.22
N THR A 746 -39.23 25.13 11.12
CA THR A 746 -39.28 25.80 9.81
C THR A 746 -40.42 25.26 8.95
N GLY A 747 -40.55 23.94 8.88
CA GLY A 747 -41.58 23.23 8.12
C GLY A 747 -42.90 23.01 8.87
N GLY A 748 -42.94 23.24 10.18
CA GLY A 748 -44.11 23.06 11.04
C GLY A 748 -44.52 21.61 11.27
N LYS A 749 -43.63 20.65 10.99
CA LYS A 749 -43.85 19.21 11.18
C LYS A 749 -43.28 18.73 12.52
N VAL A 750 -43.85 17.66 13.07
CA VAL A 750 -43.32 16.98 14.26
C VAL A 750 -43.11 15.52 13.93
N TYR A 751 -41.89 15.03 14.14
CA TYR A 751 -41.52 13.63 13.97
C TYR A 751 -41.52 12.97 15.35
N ARG A 752 -42.44 12.04 15.56
CA ARG A 752 -42.57 11.28 16.81
C ARG A 752 -41.94 9.90 16.62
N ILE A 753 -40.86 9.64 17.34
CA ILE A 753 -40.06 8.41 17.22
C ILE A 753 -40.20 7.61 18.51
N THR A 754 -40.63 6.36 18.37
CA THR A 754 -40.71 5.43 19.50
C THR A 754 -39.31 4.92 19.81
N VAL A 755 -38.90 5.00 21.08
CA VAL A 755 -37.61 4.50 21.54
C VAL A 755 -37.87 3.33 22.49
N ARG A 756 -37.31 2.17 22.20
CA ARG A 756 -37.47 0.94 23.00
C ARG A 756 -36.14 0.54 23.62
N GLY A 757 -36.11 0.42 24.93
CA GLY A 757 -35.05 -0.28 25.65
C GLY A 757 -35.48 -1.72 25.87
N ARG A 758 -34.74 -2.69 25.32
CA ARG A 758 -35.01 -4.11 25.55
C ARG A 758 -34.51 -4.57 26.91
N LYS A 759 -35.26 -5.48 27.53
CA LYS A 759 -34.86 -6.14 28.76
C LYS A 759 -33.49 -6.78 28.60
N LYS A 760 -32.58 -6.57 29.56
CA LYS A 760 -31.29 -7.26 29.61
C LYS A 760 -31.52 -8.76 29.73
N GLY A 761 -30.84 -9.52 28.86
CA GLY A 761 -30.53 -10.91 29.20
C GLY A 761 -29.55 -10.88 30.37
N GLU A 762 -29.82 -11.61 31.44
CA GLU A 762 -28.93 -11.68 32.61
C GLU A 762 -28.10 -12.95 32.51
N PRO A 763 -26.78 -12.84 32.27
CA PRO A 763 -25.89 -13.97 32.46
C PRO A 763 -25.86 -14.35 33.94
N ASP A 764 -25.74 -15.65 34.22
CA ASP A 764 -25.56 -16.14 35.58
C ASP A 764 -24.36 -15.46 36.25
N ALA A 765 -24.39 -15.32 37.58
CA ALA A 765 -23.34 -14.62 38.34
C ALA A 765 -21.90 -15.16 38.09
N GLY A 766 -21.81 -16.43 37.68
CA GLY A 766 -20.56 -17.11 37.33
C GLY A 766 -20.07 -16.88 35.89
N PHE A 767 -20.90 -16.38 34.98
CA PHE A 767 -20.54 -16.26 33.56
C PHE A 767 -19.39 -15.26 33.34
N ARG A 768 -18.45 -15.64 32.48
CA ARG A 768 -17.32 -14.83 32.04
C ARG A 768 -17.22 -15.00 30.53
N GLY A 769 -17.21 -13.90 29.78
CA GLY A 769 -17.28 -13.96 28.32
C GLY A 769 -17.99 -12.76 27.71
N PHE A 770 -18.18 -12.83 26.40
CA PHE A 770 -18.81 -11.80 25.58
C PHE A 770 -20.33 -11.96 25.54
N ILE A 771 -21.07 -10.87 25.39
CA ILE A 771 -22.54 -10.89 25.44
C ILE A 771 -23.11 -10.26 24.17
N GLU A 772 -24.14 -10.89 23.64
CA GLU A 772 -24.91 -10.42 22.50
C GLU A 772 -25.50 -9.02 22.73
N GLY A 773 -25.31 -8.14 21.76
CA GLY A 773 -25.96 -6.83 21.70
C GLY A 773 -25.99 -6.31 20.26
N ASP A 774 -27.07 -5.59 19.90
CA ASP A 774 -27.30 -5.10 18.54
C ASP A 774 -27.25 -6.23 17.48
N GLY A 775 -27.71 -7.44 17.83
CA GLY A 775 -27.84 -8.59 16.92
C GLY A 775 -26.54 -9.35 16.58
N CYS A 776 -25.45 -9.11 17.32
CA CYS A 776 -24.20 -9.83 17.13
C CYS A 776 -23.30 -9.90 18.38
N ILE A 777 -22.25 -10.71 18.29
CA ILE A 777 -21.11 -10.78 19.22
C ILE A 777 -19.82 -10.67 18.40
N SER A 778 -19.09 -9.56 18.55
CA SER A 778 -17.82 -9.30 17.88
C SER A 778 -16.66 -9.48 18.86
N ILE A 779 -15.64 -10.26 18.48
CA ILE A 779 -14.53 -10.64 19.35
C ILE A 779 -13.21 -10.53 18.59
N ALA A 780 -12.21 -9.85 19.16
CA ALA A 780 -10.85 -9.93 18.62
C ALA A 780 -10.25 -11.33 18.86
N ALA A 781 -9.52 -11.88 17.89
CA ALA A 781 -9.00 -13.25 17.99
C ALA A 781 -8.11 -13.46 19.22
N GLY A 782 -7.35 -12.44 19.62
CA GLY A 782 -6.48 -12.48 20.80
C GLY A 782 -7.19 -12.52 22.16
N ASP A 783 -8.52 -12.31 22.21
CA ASP A 783 -9.33 -12.23 23.42
C ASP A 783 -10.12 -13.54 23.71
N PHE A 784 -9.51 -14.70 23.44
CA PHE A 784 -10.05 -16.01 23.79
C PHE A 784 -10.17 -16.21 25.31
N THR A 785 -11.10 -17.07 25.73
CA THR A 785 -11.35 -17.39 27.15
C THR A 785 -10.56 -18.59 27.65
N ALA A 786 -10.23 -19.53 26.76
CA ALA A 786 -9.35 -20.66 27.06
C ALA A 786 -8.61 -21.13 25.80
N GLU A 787 -7.42 -21.69 26.00
CA GLU A 787 -6.60 -22.31 24.96
C GLU A 787 -6.29 -23.76 25.37
N PHE A 788 -6.34 -24.65 24.39
CA PHE A 788 -6.03 -26.07 24.55
C PHE A 788 -4.98 -26.48 23.52
N PRO A 789 -3.68 -26.46 23.85
CA PRO A 789 -2.64 -26.95 22.96
C PRO A 789 -2.62 -28.49 22.91
N ALA A 790 -1.98 -29.08 21.90
CA ALA A 790 -1.74 -30.52 21.81
C ALA A 790 -0.25 -30.81 21.55
N GLY A 791 0.48 -31.18 22.60
CA GLY A 791 1.95 -31.26 22.54
C GLY A 791 2.54 -29.88 22.30
N ASP A 792 3.42 -29.76 21.31
CA ASP A 792 4.01 -28.48 20.90
C ASP A 792 3.18 -27.74 19.83
N CYS A 793 2.03 -28.27 19.42
CA CYS A 793 1.11 -27.60 18.49
C CYS A 793 0.15 -26.68 19.25
N CYS A 794 0.06 -25.41 18.85
CA CYS A 794 -0.73 -24.38 19.53
C CYS A 794 -1.24 -23.27 18.59
N TRP A 795 -2.03 -22.35 19.14
CA TRP A 795 -2.40 -21.11 18.47
C TRP A 795 -1.54 -19.98 19.04
N GLU A 796 -0.57 -19.51 18.26
CA GLU A 796 0.30 -18.42 18.68
C GLU A 796 -0.36 -17.05 18.47
N LYS A 797 -0.25 -16.19 19.47
CA LYS A 797 -0.66 -14.79 19.36
C LYS A 797 0.41 -13.99 18.61
N ILE A 798 -0.01 -13.25 17.59
CA ILE A 798 0.82 -12.30 16.85
C ILE A 798 0.36 -10.87 17.19
N PRO A 799 1.10 -10.15 18.07
CA PRO A 799 0.72 -8.82 18.50
C PRO A 799 0.56 -7.85 17.33
N HIS A 800 -0.45 -6.98 17.39
CA HIS A 800 -0.71 -5.90 16.43
C HIS A 800 -0.97 -6.32 14.97
N MET A 801 -1.09 -7.62 14.68
CA MET A 801 -1.43 -8.14 13.35
C MET A 801 -2.96 -8.19 13.09
N GLY A 802 -3.78 -7.76 14.05
CA GLY A 802 -5.22 -7.68 13.87
C GLY A 802 -5.63 -6.68 12.78
N ARG A 803 -6.67 -7.03 12.00
CA ARG A 803 -7.20 -6.18 10.94
C ARG A 803 -7.96 -4.99 11.56
N GLY A 804 -7.48 -3.77 11.33
CA GLY A 804 -8.03 -2.54 11.94
C GLY A 804 -7.61 -2.32 13.39
N GLN A 805 -7.52 -3.38 14.19
CA GLN A 805 -7.10 -3.35 15.60
C GLN A 805 -6.77 -4.74 16.16
N GLY A 806 -6.05 -4.78 17.29
CA GLY A 806 -5.88 -5.99 18.11
C GLY A 806 -4.80 -6.95 17.61
N ASP A 807 -4.85 -8.20 18.07
CA ASP A 807 -3.86 -9.23 17.77
C ASP A 807 -4.47 -10.29 16.84
N ALA A 808 -3.64 -10.99 16.08
CA ALA A 808 -4.05 -12.17 15.32
C ALA A 808 -3.67 -13.45 16.06
N MET A 809 -4.37 -14.55 15.76
CA MET A 809 -4.02 -15.89 16.23
C MET A 809 -3.61 -16.75 15.04
N MET A 810 -2.43 -17.36 15.11
CA MET A 810 -1.83 -18.18 14.06
C MET A 810 -1.63 -19.61 14.53
N ALA A 811 -2.12 -20.59 13.78
CA ALA A 811 -1.82 -21.99 14.01
C ALA A 811 -0.31 -22.25 13.85
N HIS A 812 0.33 -22.89 14.83
CA HIS A 812 1.74 -23.25 14.78
C HIS A 812 1.96 -24.73 15.08
N ASN A 813 2.56 -25.43 14.12
CA ASN A 813 3.10 -26.77 14.28
C ASN A 813 4.63 -26.70 14.02
N PRO A 814 5.48 -27.00 15.02
CA PRO A 814 6.93 -26.94 14.85
C PRO A 814 7.49 -27.96 13.85
N HIS A 815 6.70 -28.98 13.47
CA HIS A 815 7.06 -29.94 12.41
C HIS A 815 6.80 -29.41 11.00
N LEU A 816 6.17 -28.24 10.88
CA LEU A 816 5.90 -27.53 9.62
C LEU A 816 5.04 -28.34 8.63
N GLU A 817 4.05 -29.05 9.17
CA GLU A 817 3.11 -29.89 8.42
C GLU A 817 1.69 -29.70 8.96
N PRO A 818 0.64 -29.97 8.17
CA PRO A 818 -0.73 -30.08 8.68
C PRO A 818 -0.83 -31.13 9.80
N LEU A 819 -1.79 -30.97 10.71
CA LEU A 819 -2.19 -32.08 11.56
C LEU A 819 -2.72 -33.21 10.67
N GLU A 820 -2.28 -34.46 10.90
CA GLU A 820 -2.59 -35.61 10.03
C GLU A 820 -4.06 -35.63 9.59
N GLU A 821 -4.31 -35.81 8.27
CA GLU A 821 -5.67 -35.99 7.72
C GLU A 821 -6.44 -37.15 8.38
N ARG A 822 -5.72 -38.03 9.08
CA ARG A 822 -6.21 -39.23 9.76
C ARG A 822 -6.26 -39.11 11.28
N ARG A 823 -6.31 -37.92 11.90
CA ARG A 823 -6.95 -37.85 13.23
C ARG A 823 -8.47 -37.94 13.02
N PRO A 824 -9.13 -39.07 13.33
CA PRO A 824 -10.58 -39.21 13.14
C PRO A 824 -11.42 -38.31 14.06
N ASP A 825 -10.78 -37.48 14.89
CA ASP A 825 -11.43 -36.62 15.88
C ASP A 825 -10.85 -35.19 15.86
N ILE A 826 -11.45 -34.31 15.07
CA ILE A 826 -11.16 -32.86 15.05
C ILE A 826 -11.32 -32.26 16.45
N ALA A 827 -12.22 -32.80 17.28
CA ALA A 827 -12.47 -32.26 18.62
C ALA A 827 -11.25 -32.36 19.55
N GLY A 828 -10.32 -33.29 19.26
CA GLY A 828 -9.04 -33.44 19.96
C GLY A 828 -7.89 -32.56 19.44
N SER A 829 -8.13 -31.71 18.43
CA SER A 829 -7.11 -30.81 17.86
C SER A 829 -6.85 -29.60 18.76
N PRO A 830 -5.68 -28.95 18.66
CA PRO A 830 -5.42 -27.68 19.33
C PRO A 830 -6.53 -26.68 19.02
N ARG A 831 -7.06 -26.01 20.04
CA ARG A 831 -8.21 -25.11 19.87
C ARG A 831 -8.20 -23.90 20.79
N LEU A 832 -8.88 -22.87 20.33
CA LEU A 832 -9.26 -21.69 21.10
C LEU A 832 -10.75 -21.76 21.42
N GLU A 833 -11.11 -21.39 22.65
CA GLU A 833 -12.49 -21.32 23.11
C GLU A 833 -12.85 -19.88 23.48
N TYR A 834 -14.04 -19.46 23.07
CA TYR A 834 -14.61 -18.13 23.31
C TYR A 834 -15.96 -18.31 23.99
N SER A 835 -16.05 -17.98 25.27
CA SER A 835 -17.32 -17.99 26.00
C SER A 835 -18.19 -16.81 25.56
N VAL A 836 -19.41 -17.11 25.13
CA VAL A 836 -20.38 -16.15 24.65
C VAL A 836 -21.73 -16.34 25.35
N PHE A 837 -22.53 -15.28 25.45
CA PHE A 837 -23.89 -15.33 25.99
C PHE A 837 -24.86 -14.76 24.96
N THR A 838 -25.73 -15.61 24.44
CA THR A 838 -26.81 -15.23 23.52
C THR A 838 -28.04 -14.81 24.34
N VAL A 839 -28.67 -13.71 23.93
CA VAL A 839 -29.94 -13.22 24.49
C VAL A 839 -31.13 -13.55 23.58
N THR A 840 -30.88 -13.98 22.35
CA THR A 840 -31.89 -14.49 21.41
C THR A 840 -31.72 -15.97 21.10
N ASP A 841 -32.84 -16.68 20.99
CA ASP A 841 -32.88 -18.04 20.44
C ASP A 841 -32.84 -17.99 18.90
N GLY A 842 -32.06 -18.85 18.25
CA GLY A 842 -32.03 -18.88 16.78
C GLY A 842 -30.81 -19.55 16.15
N PRO A 843 -30.80 -19.72 14.81
CA PRO A 843 -29.58 -20.05 14.09
C PRO A 843 -28.59 -18.89 14.18
N CYS A 844 -27.29 -19.19 14.12
CA CYS A 844 -26.25 -18.17 14.12
C CYS A 844 -25.33 -18.32 12.92
N CYS A 845 -24.78 -17.20 12.44
CA CYS A 845 -23.71 -17.20 11.45
C CYS A 845 -22.42 -16.76 12.13
N LEU A 846 -21.42 -17.64 12.16
CA LEU A 846 -20.07 -17.29 12.60
C LEU A 846 -19.26 -16.85 11.39
N GLU A 847 -18.88 -15.58 11.36
CA GLU A 847 -17.93 -15.01 10.40
C GLU A 847 -16.54 -14.92 11.03
N ILE A 848 -15.54 -15.41 10.31
CA ILE A 848 -14.13 -15.42 10.72
C ILE A 848 -13.34 -14.57 9.73
N HIS A 849 -12.63 -13.56 10.25
CA HIS A 849 -11.79 -12.68 9.42
C HIS A 849 -10.38 -13.25 9.37
N ARG A 850 -10.11 -14.04 8.33
CA ARG A 850 -8.84 -14.74 8.11
C ARG A 850 -7.82 -13.79 7.49
N ALA A 851 -6.58 -13.80 7.99
CA ALA A 851 -5.45 -13.18 7.32
C ALA A 851 -4.95 -14.10 6.19
N LEU A 852 -4.39 -13.52 5.13
CA LEU A 852 -3.99 -14.26 3.93
C LEU A 852 -2.69 -15.03 4.12
N THR A 853 -2.74 -16.13 4.86
CA THR A 853 -1.74 -17.20 4.70
C THR A 853 -1.99 -17.90 3.37
N LEU A 854 -0.92 -18.21 2.61
CA LEU A 854 -0.96 -18.94 1.33
C LEU A 854 -0.21 -20.28 1.42
N ASN A 855 -0.53 -21.19 0.50
CA ASN A 855 0.12 -22.50 0.34
C ASN A 855 -0.17 -23.06 -1.07
N SER A 856 0.66 -22.70 -2.07
CA SER A 856 0.36 -22.92 -3.49
C SER A 856 0.11 -24.37 -3.90
N THR A 857 0.69 -25.34 -3.18
CA THR A 857 0.51 -26.79 -3.45
C THR A 857 -0.34 -27.51 -2.41
N GLY A 858 -0.68 -26.85 -1.31
CA GLY A 858 -1.35 -27.47 -0.17
C GLY A 858 -2.81 -27.05 -0.03
N ARG A 859 -3.33 -27.12 1.19
CA ARG A 859 -4.69 -26.71 1.57
C ARG A 859 -4.61 -25.68 2.70
N ILE A 860 -5.69 -24.92 2.88
CA ILE A 860 -5.81 -23.91 3.94
C ILE A 860 -7.15 -24.14 4.63
N ARG A 861 -7.09 -24.80 5.79
CA ARG A 861 -8.27 -25.22 6.54
C ARG A 861 -8.15 -24.88 8.02
N LEU A 862 -9.29 -24.55 8.60
CA LEU A 862 -9.55 -24.55 10.04
C LEU A 862 -10.94 -25.16 10.27
N ALA A 863 -11.28 -25.50 11.51
CA ALA A 863 -12.65 -25.85 11.83
C ALA A 863 -13.24 -24.95 12.90
N ALA A 864 -14.55 -24.74 12.84
CA ALA A 864 -15.30 -23.93 13.78
C ALA A 864 -16.48 -24.72 14.35
N GLY A 865 -16.74 -24.60 15.65
CA GLY A 865 -17.85 -25.27 16.32
C GLY A 865 -18.46 -24.40 17.41
N ILE A 866 -19.61 -24.83 17.92
CA ILE A 866 -20.27 -24.23 19.07
C ILE A 866 -20.72 -25.34 20.02
N ASP A 867 -20.42 -25.18 21.30
CA ASP A 867 -20.65 -26.17 22.35
C ASP A 867 -20.10 -27.55 21.96
N ASP A 868 -20.89 -28.60 22.16
CA ASP A 868 -20.53 -29.98 21.84
C ASP A 868 -21.07 -30.43 20.47
N LEU A 869 -21.53 -29.48 19.64
CA LEU A 869 -21.96 -29.77 18.28
C LEU A 869 -20.75 -30.09 17.37
N PRO A 870 -20.92 -30.94 16.35
CA PRO A 870 -19.84 -31.28 15.43
C PRO A 870 -19.26 -30.02 14.76
N PRO A 871 -17.92 -29.85 14.75
CA PRO A 871 -17.29 -28.70 14.12
C PRO A 871 -17.40 -28.78 12.59
N VAL A 872 -17.55 -27.62 11.96
CA VAL A 872 -17.58 -27.44 10.50
C VAL A 872 -16.18 -27.09 10.02
N ILE A 873 -15.66 -27.81 9.04
CA ILE A 873 -14.40 -27.49 8.37
C ILE A 873 -14.66 -26.36 7.38
N LEU A 874 -13.86 -25.31 7.48
CA LEU A 874 -13.81 -24.20 6.54
C LEU A 874 -12.51 -24.31 5.75
N GLU A 875 -12.61 -24.31 4.42
CA GLU A 875 -11.48 -24.37 3.50
C GLU A 875 -11.48 -23.14 2.61
N SER A 876 -10.32 -22.50 2.43
CA SER A 876 -10.18 -21.38 1.51
C SER A 876 -9.73 -21.85 0.13
N GLU A 877 -10.34 -21.30 -0.91
CA GLU A 877 -9.90 -21.46 -2.30
C GLU A 877 -8.66 -20.60 -2.61
N ILE A 878 -8.39 -19.58 -1.78
CA ILE A 878 -7.31 -18.59 -1.94
C ILE A 878 -6.01 -19.17 -1.40
N ARG A 879 -5.45 -20.12 -2.15
CA ARG A 879 -4.23 -20.86 -1.80
C ARG A 879 -2.97 -20.33 -2.48
N ASP A 880 -3.14 -19.57 -3.56
CA ASP A 880 -2.06 -18.92 -4.29
C ASP A 880 -2.57 -17.62 -4.95
N GLU A 881 -1.66 -16.83 -5.53
CA GLU A 881 -2.02 -15.66 -6.33
C GLU A 881 -2.99 -16.02 -7.46
N TRP A 882 -3.95 -15.12 -7.73
CA TRP A 882 -4.99 -15.27 -8.77
C TRP A 882 -5.92 -16.49 -8.64
N LEU A 883 -5.88 -17.25 -7.54
CA LEU A 883 -6.85 -18.32 -7.27
C LEU A 883 -8.03 -17.83 -6.41
N GLY A 884 -9.25 -18.24 -6.77
CA GLY A 884 -10.46 -17.81 -6.09
C GLY A 884 -10.61 -16.29 -6.14
N ASP A 885 -11.01 -15.70 -5.00
CA ASP A 885 -11.17 -14.24 -4.86
C ASP A 885 -9.90 -13.53 -4.33
N TRP A 886 -8.72 -14.05 -4.67
CA TRP A 886 -7.43 -13.52 -4.20
C TRP A 886 -7.31 -12.01 -4.43
N LYS A 887 -7.69 -11.51 -5.62
CA LYS A 887 -7.62 -10.08 -5.99
C LYS A 887 -8.35 -9.20 -4.96
N ASN A 888 -9.61 -9.49 -4.65
CA ASN A 888 -10.35 -8.66 -3.69
C ASN A 888 -9.84 -8.85 -2.26
N CYS A 889 -9.39 -10.05 -1.92
CA CYS A 889 -8.88 -10.32 -0.58
C CYS A 889 -7.55 -9.60 -0.30
N VAL A 890 -6.62 -9.49 -1.26
CA VAL A 890 -5.40 -8.68 -1.05
C VAL A 890 -5.72 -7.20 -0.97
N MET A 891 -6.70 -6.72 -1.75
CA MET A 891 -7.17 -5.33 -1.69
C MET A 891 -7.84 -5.01 -0.34
N ASN A 892 -8.42 -5.99 0.36
CA ASN A 892 -9.04 -5.84 1.68
C ASN A 892 -8.18 -6.39 2.83
N ASN A 893 -6.98 -6.87 2.52
CA ASN A 893 -6.06 -7.60 3.41
C ASN A 893 -6.74 -8.63 4.32
N GLY A 894 -7.53 -9.52 3.73
CA GLY A 894 -8.19 -10.59 4.46
C GLY A 894 -9.36 -11.21 3.71
N GLU A 895 -9.82 -12.34 4.25
CA GLU A 895 -10.96 -13.10 3.75
C GLU A 895 -11.99 -13.26 4.87
N LYS A 896 -13.28 -13.19 4.53
CA LYS A 896 -14.38 -13.48 5.46
C LYS A 896 -14.89 -14.89 5.21
N MET A 897 -14.64 -15.81 6.13
CA MET A 897 -15.16 -17.17 6.07
C MET A 897 -16.40 -17.28 6.94
N ARG A 898 -17.51 -17.81 6.41
CA ARG A 898 -18.79 -17.92 7.12
C ARG A 898 -19.14 -19.38 7.39
N ALA A 899 -19.45 -19.71 8.64
CA ALA A 899 -20.04 -20.97 9.07
C ALA A 899 -21.46 -20.72 9.59
N PHE A 900 -22.45 -21.38 8.98
CA PHE A 900 -23.81 -21.39 9.52
C PHE A 900 -23.92 -22.47 10.60
N LEU A 901 -24.06 -22.03 11.84
CA LEU A 901 -24.15 -22.89 13.00
C LEU A 901 -25.61 -23.30 13.24
N PRO A 902 -25.86 -24.48 13.85
CA PRO A 902 -27.21 -24.92 14.19
C PRO A 902 -27.93 -23.95 15.13
N PHE A 903 -29.23 -24.16 15.31
CA PHE A 903 -30.03 -23.42 16.28
C PHE A 903 -29.42 -23.53 17.68
N VAL A 904 -29.20 -22.40 18.32
CA VAL A 904 -28.81 -22.31 19.73
C VAL A 904 -29.94 -21.68 20.54
N GLU A 905 -30.17 -22.21 21.73
CA GLU A 905 -31.06 -21.59 22.71
C GLU A 905 -30.39 -20.31 23.24
N LYS A 906 -31.17 -19.39 23.82
CA LYS A 906 -30.60 -18.27 24.58
C LYS A 906 -29.82 -18.81 25.79
N GLY A 907 -28.62 -18.32 26.02
CA GLY A 907 -27.83 -18.72 27.19
C GLY A 907 -26.32 -18.69 26.95
N PRO A 908 -25.55 -19.32 27.85
CA PRO A 908 -24.11 -19.43 27.70
C PRO A 908 -23.74 -20.49 26.65
N HIS A 909 -22.83 -20.13 25.75
CA HIS A 909 -22.26 -21.03 24.75
C HIS A 909 -20.74 -20.87 24.68
N VAL A 910 -20.08 -21.84 24.06
CA VAL A 910 -18.64 -21.80 23.77
C VAL A 910 -18.42 -21.95 22.28
N VAL A 911 -17.96 -20.87 21.63
CA VAL A 911 -17.47 -20.94 20.25
C VAL A 911 -16.04 -21.49 20.25
N LYS A 912 -15.76 -22.45 19.40
CA LYS A 912 -14.49 -23.19 19.33
C LYS A 912 -13.86 -23.04 17.96
N ILE A 913 -12.58 -22.68 17.89
CA ILE A 913 -11.78 -22.65 16.65
C ILE A 913 -10.67 -23.69 16.75
N PHE A 914 -10.64 -24.65 15.83
CA PHE A 914 -9.73 -25.78 15.82
C PHE A 914 -8.67 -25.64 14.72
N MET A 915 -7.43 -25.96 15.08
CA MET A 915 -6.29 -26.02 14.18
C MET A 915 -6.40 -27.23 13.23
N ILE A 916 -6.07 -27.05 11.95
CA ILE A 916 -5.89 -28.13 10.97
C ILE A 916 -4.58 -27.93 10.23
N ASP A 917 -4.51 -26.89 9.39
CA ASP A 917 -3.31 -26.59 8.61
C ASP A 917 -2.40 -25.59 9.33
N ASN A 918 -1.08 -25.74 9.15
CA ASN A 918 -0.08 -24.88 9.79
C ASN A 918 -0.16 -23.44 9.25
N TYR A 919 0.21 -22.46 10.08
CA TYR A 919 0.23 -21.02 9.78
C TYR A 919 -1.10 -20.36 9.42
N VAL A 920 -2.23 -21.08 9.42
CA VAL A 920 -3.55 -20.48 9.25
C VAL A 920 -3.76 -19.41 10.33
N THR A 921 -4.09 -18.20 9.91
CA THR A 921 -4.14 -17.01 10.79
C THR A 921 -5.49 -16.31 10.69
N PHE A 922 -6.07 -15.88 11.81
CA PHE A 922 -7.28 -15.05 11.82
C PHE A 922 -7.19 -13.93 12.87
N SER A 923 -7.96 -12.87 12.65
CA SER A 923 -7.84 -11.61 13.42
C SER A 923 -9.08 -11.25 14.24
N SER A 924 -10.26 -11.71 13.82
CA SER A 924 -11.51 -11.48 14.56
C SER A 924 -12.57 -12.52 14.20
N LEU A 925 -13.60 -12.56 15.05
CA LEU A 925 -14.77 -13.42 14.95
C LEU A 925 -16.02 -12.55 15.15
N VAL A 926 -17.06 -12.77 14.33
CA VAL A 926 -18.37 -12.16 14.54
C VAL A 926 -19.43 -13.25 14.52
N LEU A 927 -20.12 -13.45 15.64
CA LEU A 927 -21.28 -14.32 15.73
C LEU A 927 -22.54 -13.46 15.52
N TYR A 928 -23.13 -13.53 14.34
CA TYR A 928 -24.41 -12.89 14.04
C TYR A 928 -25.56 -13.75 14.57
N THR A 929 -26.37 -13.15 15.44
CA THR A 929 -27.63 -13.72 15.97
C THR A 929 -28.86 -13.12 15.26
N GLY A 930 -28.69 -11.96 14.59
CA GLY A 930 -29.66 -11.33 13.71
C GLY A 930 -29.22 -11.28 12.24
N GLU A 931 -29.77 -10.32 11.49
CA GLU A 931 -29.38 -10.08 10.10
C GLU A 931 -27.92 -9.59 10.01
N ILE A 932 -27.20 -10.06 8.99
CA ILE A 932 -25.82 -9.66 8.74
C ILE A 932 -25.83 -8.22 8.23
N THR A 933 -25.20 -7.33 8.97
CA THR A 933 -24.94 -5.95 8.53
C THR A 933 -23.59 -5.90 7.82
N GLU A 934 -23.62 -5.79 6.49
CA GLU A 934 -22.41 -5.72 5.67
C GLU A 934 -21.59 -4.45 5.99
N SER A 935 -20.30 -4.64 6.21
CA SER A 935 -19.31 -3.62 6.53
C SER A 935 -17.91 -4.18 6.32
N ASP A 936 -16.92 -3.35 6.03
CA ASP A 936 -15.58 -3.87 5.71
C ASP A 936 -14.81 -4.32 6.97
N ALA A 937 -14.73 -3.48 7.98
CA ALA A 937 -14.07 -3.70 9.27
C ALA A 937 -14.89 -4.54 10.27
N GLY A 938 -16.21 -4.62 10.08
CA GLY A 938 -17.11 -5.29 11.02
C GLY A 938 -17.49 -4.43 12.24
N PRO A 939 -18.35 -4.98 13.12
CA PRO A 939 -18.74 -4.33 14.38
C PRO A 939 -17.58 -4.15 15.36
N GLU A 940 -17.66 -3.10 16.19
CA GLU A 940 -16.77 -2.97 17.35
C GLU A 940 -16.93 -4.17 18.30
N GLU A 941 -15.89 -4.45 19.08
CA GLU A 941 -15.88 -5.55 20.05
C GLU A 941 -17.03 -5.43 21.06
N SER A 942 -17.74 -6.54 21.28
CA SER A 942 -18.92 -6.60 22.14
C SER A 942 -18.57 -6.45 23.64
N CYS A 943 -19.58 -6.12 24.44
CA CYS A 943 -19.44 -6.09 25.90
C CYS A 943 -19.00 -7.45 26.45
N ARG A 944 -18.13 -7.45 27.47
CA ARG A 944 -17.72 -8.67 28.18
C ARG A 944 -17.83 -8.56 29.70
N ILE A 945 -17.98 -9.70 30.37
CA ILE A 945 -17.90 -9.81 31.84
C ILE A 945 -16.58 -10.47 32.22
N ILE A 946 -15.74 -9.74 32.97
CA ILE A 946 -14.49 -10.25 33.55
C ILE A 946 -14.58 -10.08 35.06
N SER A 947 -14.23 -11.13 35.82
CA SER A 947 -14.20 -11.12 37.30
C SER A 947 -15.48 -10.57 38.00
N GLY A 948 -16.65 -10.71 37.36
CA GLY A 948 -17.93 -10.21 37.88
C GLY A 948 -18.16 -8.71 37.67
N GLN A 949 -17.25 -8.02 36.99
CA GLN A 949 -17.38 -6.63 36.57
C GLN A 949 -17.69 -6.54 35.08
N ARG A 950 -18.55 -5.58 34.73
CA ARG A 950 -18.83 -5.23 33.34
C ARG A 950 -17.63 -4.48 32.77
N GLU A 951 -16.95 -5.08 31.82
CA GLU A 951 -15.92 -4.41 31.03
C GLU A 951 -16.49 -4.16 29.64
N ARG A 952 -16.78 -2.90 29.33
CA ARG A 952 -16.78 -2.46 27.94
C ARG A 952 -15.31 -2.33 27.58
N SER A 953 -14.87 -2.92 26.47
CA SER A 953 -13.45 -3.06 26.13
C SER A 953 -12.65 -1.82 26.58
N GLY A 954 -11.67 -2.04 27.46
CA GLY A 954 -10.94 -0.98 28.18
C GLY A 954 -10.20 0.03 27.29
N LYS A 955 -10.29 -0.11 25.96
CA LYS A 955 -9.77 0.81 24.94
C LYS A 955 -10.70 2.01 24.65
N GLN A 956 -11.98 1.98 25.06
CA GLN A 956 -12.96 3.08 24.85
C GLN A 956 -13.12 4.04 26.05
N LYS A 957 -12.05 4.47 26.72
CA LYS A 957 -12.17 5.48 27.80
C LYS A 957 -12.59 6.87 27.30
N ARG A 958 -12.47 7.15 26.00
CA ARG A 958 -13.06 8.32 25.34
C ARG A 958 -14.22 7.84 24.46
N ARG A 959 -15.42 8.35 24.72
CA ARG A 959 -16.48 8.38 23.69
C ARG A 959 -16.01 9.33 22.61
N LEU A 960 -15.22 8.83 21.65
CA LEU A 960 -14.93 9.58 20.45
C LEU A 960 -16.25 9.81 19.71
N PRO A 961 -16.44 10.96 19.05
CA PRO A 961 -17.57 11.13 18.14
C PRO A 961 -17.52 10.02 17.07
N PHE A 962 -18.66 9.71 16.43
CA PHE A 962 -18.68 8.77 15.30
C PHE A 962 -18.38 9.45 13.96
N TYR A 963 -18.46 10.78 13.94
CA TYR A 963 -18.39 11.60 12.73
C TYR A 963 -17.18 12.55 12.85
N PRO A 964 -16.30 12.61 11.83
CA PRO A 964 -15.31 13.66 11.70
C PRO A 964 -16.00 15.03 11.64
N VAL A 965 -15.50 15.98 12.41
CA VAL A 965 -15.96 17.37 12.37
C VAL A 965 -14.98 18.16 11.51
N PRO A 966 -15.44 18.80 10.43
CA PRO A 966 -14.58 19.66 9.61
C PRO A 966 -14.10 20.89 10.41
N ASP A 967 -12.78 21.08 10.51
CA ASP A 967 -12.14 22.29 11.04
C ASP A 967 -11.13 22.82 10.03
N GLU A 968 -11.65 23.41 8.94
CA GLU A 968 -10.83 23.93 7.85
C GLU A 968 -9.94 25.09 8.29
N THR A 969 -10.48 26.06 9.02
CA THR A 969 -9.71 27.24 9.44
C THR A 969 -8.59 26.87 10.41
N GLY A 970 -8.83 25.93 11.33
CA GLY A 970 -7.80 25.40 12.21
C GLY A 970 -6.73 24.63 11.44
N MET A 971 -7.15 23.74 10.52
CA MET A 971 -6.22 22.96 9.69
C MET A 971 -5.38 23.83 8.77
N ASP A 972 -5.96 24.80 8.07
CA ASP A 972 -5.25 25.74 7.19
C ASP A 972 -4.16 26.50 7.94
N ARG A 973 -4.50 27.00 9.14
CA ARG A 973 -3.53 27.70 9.98
C ARG A 973 -2.41 26.77 10.41
N PHE A 974 -2.76 25.58 10.89
CA PHE A 974 -1.81 24.58 11.34
C PHE A 974 -0.82 24.18 10.22
N LEU A 975 -1.34 23.88 9.02
CA LEU A 975 -0.51 23.48 7.89
C LEU A 975 0.32 24.65 7.34
N LEU A 976 -0.17 25.89 7.42
CA LEU A 976 0.63 27.08 7.09
C LEU A 976 1.83 27.23 8.00
N GLU A 977 1.62 27.06 9.30
CA GLU A 977 2.69 27.13 10.30
C GLU A 977 3.69 25.99 10.11
N MET A 978 3.22 24.78 9.79
CA MET A 978 4.07 23.60 9.62
C MET A 978 4.85 23.58 8.31
N TYR A 979 4.18 23.81 7.17
CA TYR A 979 4.80 23.69 5.85
C TYR A 979 5.44 25.00 5.37
N GLY A 980 5.21 26.12 6.07
CA GLY A 980 5.88 27.40 5.80
C GLY A 980 5.53 28.07 4.47
N TYR A 981 4.50 27.59 3.77
CA TYR A 981 4.10 28.05 2.44
C TYR A 981 2.58 27.98 2.31
N ARG A 982 1.91 28.81 1.50
CA ARG A 982 0.44 28.75 1.38
C ARG A 982 -0.01 27.73 0.35
N GLU A 983 -1.13 27.06 0.63
CA GLU A 983 -1.79 26.13 -0.32
C GLU A 983 -2.03 26.75 -1.70
N GLU A 984 -2.49 27.99 -1.75
CA GLU A 984 -2.80 28.74 -2.99
C GLU A 984 -1.59 28.91 -3.92
N ASN A 985 -0.37 28.76 -3.38
CA ASN A 985 0.85 28.88 -4.14
C ASN A 985 1.39 27.51 -4.59
N VAL A 986 0.72 26.40 -4.23
CA VAL A 986 1.08 25.05 -4.70
C VAL A 986 0.75 24.95 -6.20
N PRO A 987 1.72 24.63 -7.08
CA PRO A 987 1.48 24.57 -8.52
C PRO A 987 0.35 23.62 -8.89
N LEU A 988 -0.50 24.03 -9.82
CA LEU A 988 -1.57 23.18 -10.37
C LEU A 988 -0.96 21.94 -11.04
N LEU A 989 -1.73 20.85 -11.04
CA LEU A 989 -1.34 19.67 -11.78
C LEU A 989 -1.32 19.99 -13.28
N PRO A 990 -0.35 19.46 -14.04
CA PRO A 990 -0.32 19.66 -15.47
C PRO A 990 -1.51 18.98 -16.15
N VAL A 991 -1.92 19.52 -17.29
CA VAL A 991 -2.93 18.90 -18.15
C VAL A 991 -2.26 17.80 -18.96
N VAL A 992 -2.85 16.61 -18.94
CA VAL A 992 -2.38 15.43 -19.67
C VAL A 992 -3.12 15.30 -21.00
N TYR A 993 -2.38 14.96 -22.07
CA TYR A 993 -2.94 14.72 -23.41
C TYR A 993 -2.51 13.36 -23.96
N ALA A 994 -3.45 12.67 -24.60
CA ALA A 994 -3.25 11.47 -25.41
C ALA A 994 -3.70 11.75 -26.85
N GLY A 995 -2.78 12.28 -27.66
CA GLY A 995 -3.02 12.58 -29.08
C GLY A 995 -2.82 11.37 -30.01
N ARG A 996 -2.88 11.60 -31.33
CA ARG A 996 -2.76 10.52 -32.33
C ARG A 996 -1.45 9.72 -32.21
N ASP A 997 -0.34 10.39 -31.91
CA ASP A 997 0.98 9.75 -31.78
C ASP A 997 1.17 9.01 -30.46
N PHE A 998 0.38 9.33 -29.43
CA PHE A 998 0.36 8.57 -28.18
C PHE A 998 -0.07 7.12 -28.44
N TRP A 999 -1.16 6.93 -29.19
CA TRP A 999 -1.71 5.61 -29.51
C TRP A 999 -0.91 4.77 -30.52
N LYS A 1000 0.16 5.33 -31.12
CA LYS A 1000 1.05 4.59 -32.04
C LYS A 1000 2.21 3.88 -31.35
N LYS A 1001 2.45 4.18 -30.07
CA LYS A 1001 3.61 3.72 -29.32
C LYS A 1001 3.21 2.60 -28.35
N ASP A 1002 4.19 1.87 -27.83
CA ASP A 1002 3.97 0.97 -26.70
C ASP A 1002 3.83 1.82 -25.42
N ILE A 1003 2.59 2.01 -24.98
CA ILE A 1003 2.19 3.00 -23.96
C ILE A 1003 2.28 2.48 -22.51
N LEU A 1004 2.72 1.24 -22.30
CA LEU A 1004 2.78 0.64 -20.96
C LEU A 1004 3.72 1.39 -19.99
N TYR A 1005 4.79 2.00 -20.51
CA TYR A 1005 5.87 2.60 -19.69
C TYR A 1005 6.27 4.03 -20.10
N MET A 1006 5.43 4.72 -20.88
CA MET A 1006 5.80 6.05 -21.37
C MET A 1006 5.19 7.19 -20.56
N GLU A 1007 5.99 8.23 -20.33
CA GLU A 1007 5.48 9.49 -19.78
C GLU A 1007 4.38 10.08 -20.66
N ASN A 1008 3.34 10.57 -19.99
CA ASN A 1008 2.28 11.33 -20.63
C ASN A 1008 2.80 12.66 -21.21
N GLU A 1009 2.20 13.12 -22.32
CA GLU A 1009 2.37 14.50 -22.74
C GLU A 1009 1.68 15.43 -21.73
N GLN A 1010 2.50 16.16 -20.95
CA GLN A 1010 2.04 17.04 -19.88
C GLN A 1010 2.30 18.51 -20.23
N TYR A 1011 1.32 19.36 -19.97
CA TYR A 1011 1.41 20.81 -20.17
C TYR A 1011 1.11 21.57 -18.88
N GLU A 1012 1.96 22.54 -18.55
CA GLU A 1012 1.82 23.34 -17.34
C GLU A 1012 0.50 24.11 -17.32
N GLN A 1013 -0.23 24.02 -16.20
CA GLN A 1013 -1.40 24.84 -15.93
C GLN A 1013 -1.04 25.99 -14.98
N LYS A 1014 -1.21 27.23 -15.43
CA LYS A 1014 -0.85 28.43 -14.65
C LYS A 1014 -2.03 29.09 -13.95
N ILE A 1015 -3.24 28.88 -14.47
CA ILE A 1015 -4.45 29.56 -14.03
C ILE A 1015 -5.53 28.52 -13.80
N LEU A 1016 -6.19 28.60 -12.65
CA LEU A 1016 -7.37 27.80 -12.34
C LEU A 1016 -8.59 28.37 -13.09
N GLY A 1017 -9.43 27.52 -13.67
CA GLY A 1017 -10.63 28.00 -14.36
C GLY A 1017 -11.64 28.67 -13.42
N ASN A 1018 -12.59 29.40 -14.01
CA ASN A 1018 -13.61 30.12 -13.27
C ASN A 1018 -14.68 29.16 -12.73
N ARG A 1019 -15.17 29.43 -11.52
CA ARG A 1019 -16.30 28.69 -10.96
C ARG A 1019 -17.60 29.00 -11.72
N LYS A 1020 -18.28 27.96 -12.18
CA LYS A 1020 -19.52 28.00 -12.97
C LYS A 1020 -20.77 27.72 -12.13
N TYR A 1021 -20.87 26.54 -11.52
CA TYR A 1021 -22.08 26.12 -10.79
C TYR A 1021 -22.05 26.52 -9.30
N THR A 1022 -21.99 27.83 -9.02
CA THR A 1022 -22.00 28.33 -7.64
C THR A 1022 -23.41 28.67 -7.18
N ALA A 1023 -23.64 28.56 -5.87
CA ALA A 1023 -24.86 29.02 -5.20
C ALA A 1023 -24.84 30.54 -4.92
N GLU A 1024 -23.88 31.29 -5.46
CA GLU A 1024 -23.66 32.70 -5.15
C GLU A 1024 -24.66 33.61 -5.85
N LYS A 1025 -25.85 33.72 -5.27
CA LYS A 1025 -26.64 34.95 -5.18
C LYS A 1025 -27.69 34.72 -4.10
N LYS A 1026 -27.66 35.52 -3.03
CA LYS A 1026 -28.52 35.50 -1.81
C LYS A 1026 -30.06 35.47 -2.05
N LYS A 1027 -30.53 35.33 -3.30
CA LYS A 1027 -31.94 35.36 -3.69
C LYS A 1027 -32.37 34.27 -4.68
N ASN A 1028 -31.50 33.35 -5.12
CA ASN A 1028 -31.89 32.32 -6.09
C ASN A 1028 -31.49 30.91 -5.61
N PRO A 1029 -32.42 29.95 -5.50
CA PRO A 1029 -32.06 28.56 -5.33
C PRO A 1029 -31.14 28.13 -6.48
N ARG A 1030 -30.04 27.43 -6.17
CA ARG A 1030 -29.14 26.85 -7.19
C ARG A 1030 -30.00 25.99 -8.13
N GLY A 1031 -29.91 26.25 -9.43
CA GLY A 1031 -30.52 25.43 -10.48
C GLY A 1031 -29.54 25.31 -11.63
N VAL A 1032 -28.80 24.20 -11.67
CA VAL A 1032 -27.72 23.97 -12.66
C VAL A 1032 -28.26 24.08 -14.09
N PHE A 1033 -29.46 23.58 -14.35
CA PHE A 1033 -30.09 23.64 -15.67
C PHE A 1033 -30.26 25.06 -16.23
N ALA A 1034 -30.28 26.10 -15.39
CA ALA A 1034 -30.31 27.48 -15.85
C ALA A 1034 -29.02 27.93 -16.55
N TYR A 1035 -27.91 27.21 -16.31
CA TYR A 1035 -26.60 27.50 -16.91
C TYR A 1035 -26.39 26.80 -18.25
N PHE A 1036 -27.22 25.81 -18.61
CA PHE A 1036 -27.00 25.01 -19.83
C PHE A 1036 -27.25 25.80 -21.13
N GLY A 1037 -27.99 26.91 -21.05
CA GLY A 1037 -28.45 27.63 -22.23
C GLY A 1037 -29.54 26.88 -23.01
N ARG A 1038 -29.91 27.38 -24.19
CA ARG A 1038 -30.87 26.75 -25.13
C ARG A 1038 -30.41 26.96 -26.57
N GLY A 1039 -30.73 26.02 -27.45
CA GLY A 1039 -30.37 26.07 -28.86
C GLY A 1039 -29.31 25.04 -29.29
N TYR A 1040 -28.93 25.11 -30.56
CA TYR A 1040 -27.93 24.22 -31.15
C TYR A 1040 -26.53 24.48 -30.58
N PHE A 1041 -25.74 23.41 -30.48
CA PHE A 1041 -24.31 23.51 -30.24
C PHE A 1041 -23.64 23.95 -31.54
N GLN A 1042 -23.33 25.24 -31.64
CA GLN A 1042 -22.91 25.88 -32.87
C GLN A 1042 -21.41 25.78 -33.08
N GLU A 1043 -21.00 25.23 -34.22
CA GLU A 1043 -19.60 25.25 -34.66
C GLU A 1043 -19.16 26.67 -35.00
N ARG A 1044 -17.96 27.04 -34.56
CA ARG A 1044 -17.32 28.32 -34.89
C ARG A 1044 -15.86 28.11 -35.21
N ASP A 1045 -15.42 28.62 -36.36
CA ASP A 1045 -14.03 28.57 -36.83
C ASP A 1045 -13.43 27.15 -36.80
N GLY A 1046 -14.23 26.16 -37.17
CA GLY A 1046 -13.89 24.75 -37.18
C GLY A 1046 -13.94 24.07 -35.81
N ARG A 1047 -14.53 24.70 -34.78
CA ARG A 1047 -14.51 24.21 -33.38
C ARG A 1047 -15.89 24.06 -32.77
N LEU A 1048 -16.05 23.01 -31.97
CA LEU A 1048 -17.19 22.76 -31.09
C LEU A 1048 -16.67 22.42 -29.69
N ALA A 1049 -17.23 23.08 -28.68
CA ALA A 1049 -16.93 22.83 -27.27
C ALA A 1049 -18.25 22.54 -26.54
N ILE A 1050 -18.34 21.38 -25.90
CA ILE A 1050 -19.55 20.87 -25.25
C ILE A 1050 -19.19 20.38 -23.85
N GLU A 1051 -19.91 20.87 -22.85
CA GLU A 1051 -19.89 20.30 -21.49
C GLU A 1051 -20.78 19.05 -21.48
N ALA A 1052 -20.26 17.91 -21.03
CA ALA A 1052 -20.96 16.63 -21.16
C ALA A 1052 -22.28 16.59 -20.37
N GLU A 1053 -22.35 17.32 -19.26
CA GLU A 1053 -23.55 17.39 -18.43
C GLU A 1053 -24.75 18.05 -19.12
N TYR A 1054 -24.55 18.77 -20.24
CA TYR A 1054 -25.66 19.38 -20.98
C TYR A 1054 -26.60 18.34 -21.59
N ALA A 1055 -26.19 17.08 -21.71
CA ALA A 1055 -27.10 15.98 -22.07
C ALA A 1055 -28.26 15.82 -21.06
N MET A 1056 -28.11 16.26 -19.81
CA MET A 1056 -29.18 16.26 -18.81
C MET A 1056 -30.26 17.34 -19.05
N GLU A 1057 -30.12 18.21 -20.06
CA GLU A 1057 -31.14 19.21 -20.41
C GLU A 1057 -32.51 18.56 -20.70
N ASN A 1058 -32.50 17.32 -21.21
CA ASN A 1058 -33.68 16.56 -21.59
C ASN A 1058 -34.64 17.37 -22.47
N SER A 1059 -34.10 17.94 -23.54
CA SER A 1059 -34.78 18.79 -24.51
C SER A 1059 -34.58 18.28 -25.94
N TYR A 1060 -35.15 18.99 -26.91
CA TYR A 1060 -34.88 18.71 -28.33
C TYR A 1060 -33.38 18.86 -28.69
N PHE A 1061 -32.64 19.71 -27.97
CA PHE A 1061 -31.26 20.03 -28.29
C PHE A 1061 -30.25 19.10 -27.63
N ALA A 1062 -30.56 18.53 -26.46
CA ALA A 1062 -29.72 17.55 -25.78
C ALA A 1062 -30.54 16.68 -24.83
N TRP A 1063 -30.27 15.37 -24.80
CA TRP A 1063 -31.01 14.43 -23.95
C TRP A 1063 -30.19 13.18 -23.62
N LEU A 1064 -30.71 12.41 -22.65
CA LEU A 1064 -30.20 11.09 -22.27
C LEU A 1064 -31.13 9.99 -22.74
N THR A 1065 -30.56 8.85 -23.10
CA THR A 1065 -31.28 7.58 -23.27
C THR A 1065 -30.82 6.57 -22.20
N PRO A 1066 -31.74 5.81 -21.59
CA PRO A 1066 -31.38 4.78 -20.64
C PRO A 1066 -31.16 3.41 -21.32
N ASP A 1067 -30.54 2.49 -20.59
CA ASP A 1067 -30.58 1.06 -20.83
C ASP A 1067 -31.94 0.51 -20.35
N PRO A 1068 -32.83 0.12 -21.27
CA PRO A 1068 -34.18 -0.33 -20.91
C PRO A 1068 -34.19 -1.72 -20.23
N ASP A 1069 -33.18 -2.56 -20.49
CA ASP A 1069 -33.16 -3.96 -20.09
C ASP A 1069 -32.61 -4.16 -18.68
N HIS A 1070 -31.77 -3.22 -18.19
CA HIS A 1070 -31.15 -3.29 -16.88
C HIS A 1070 -31.72 -2.27 -15.87
N GLY A 1071 -33.03 -2.02 -15.92
CA GLY A 1071 -33.71 -1.19 -14.93
C GLY A 1071 -33.60 0.32 -15.19
N ASN A 1072 -33.54 0.73 -16.46
CA ASN A 1072 -33.43 2.12 -16.89
C ASN A 1072 -32.17 2.82 -16.36
N ILE A 1073 -31.04 2.10 -16.33
CA ILE A 1073 -29.74 2.70 -16.00
C ILE A 1073 -29.43 3.77 -17.04
N SER A 1074 -29.01 4.96 -16.61
CA SER A 1074 -28.64 6.04 -17.52
C SER A 1074 -27.33 6.69 -17.10
N TRP A 1075 -26.77 7.52 -17.99
CA TRP A 1075 -25.71 8.44 -17.61
C TRP A 1075 -26.22 9.37 -16.51
N THR A 1076 -25.39 9.64 -15.51
CA THR A 1076 -25.68 10.57 -14.42
C THR A 1076 -24.44 11.40 -14.12
N HIS A 1077 -24.58 12.43 -13.31
CA HIS A 1077 -23.49 13.36 -13.02
C HIS A 1077 -22.72 12.97 -11.76
N LEU A 1078 -21.45 13.33 -11.75
CA LEU A 1078 -20.59 13.45 -10.58
C LEU A 1078 -19.77 14.73 -10.71
N GLN A 1079 -18.98 15.05 -9.69
CA GLN A 1079 -18.13 16.23 -9.74
C GLN A 1079 -16.93 16.04 -10.69
N ALA A 1080 -16.58 17.08 -11.43
CA ALA A 1080 -15.34 17.17 -12.20
C ALA A 1080 -14.38 18.21 -11.61
N GLU A 1081 -13.15 18.23 -12.10
CA GLU A 1081 -12.10 19.17 -11.66
C GLU A 1081 -12.11 20.48 -12.46
N THR A 1082 -12.83 20.52 -13.58
CA THR A 1082 -13.02 21.69 -14.43
C THR A 1082 -13.93 22.75 -13.80
N ASN A 1083 -14.01 23.91 -14.46
CA ASN A 1083 -14.78 25.07 -14.03
C ASN A 1083 -14.40 25.48 -12.60
N GLY A 1084 -13.09 25.57 -12.33
CA GLY A 1084 -12.57 25.91 -10.99
C GLY A 1084 -13.01 24.93 -9.90
N GLY A 1085 -13.14 23.65 -10.27
CA GLY A 1085 -13.71 22.58 -9.47
C GLY A 1085 -15.24 22.61 -9.39
N THR A 1086 -15.98 23.51 -9.99
CA THR A 1086 -17.47 23.43 -9.88
C THR A 1086 -18.12 22.65 -10.99
N GLY A 1087 -17.36 22.16 -11.98
CA GLY A 1087 -17.85 21.41 -13.14
C GLY A 1087 -18.36 20.01 -12.82
N PHE A 1088 -19.00 19.40 -13.81
CA PHE A 1088 -19.56 18.06 -13.72
C PHE A 1088 -18.93 17.13 -14.77
N ALA A 1089 -18.87 15.84 -14.45
CA ALA A 1089 -18.63 14.82 -15.43
C ALA A 1089 -19.80 13.83 -15.41
N MET A 1090 -20.09 13.26 -16.58
CA MET A 1090 -21.11 12.25 -16.77
C MET A 1090 -20.48 10.85 -16.68
N TYR A 1091 -21.17 9.93 -16.03
CA TYR A 1091 -20.77 8.52 -15.93
C TYR A 1091 -21.97 7.58 -15.79
N VAL A 1092 -21.80 6.30 -16.10
CA VAL A 1092 -22.75 5.24 -15.75
C VAL A 1092 -22.32 4.61 -14.43
N LYS A 1093 -23.13 4.80 -13.38
CA LYS A 1093 -22.72 4.54 -11.97
C LYS A 1093 -22.48 3.08 -11.63
N LYS A 1094 -23.30 2.16 -12.12
CA LYS A 1094 -23.19 0.73 -11.82
C LYS A 1094 -21.96 0.17 -12.52
N ARG A 1095 -20.91 -0.17 -11.77
CA ARG A 1095 -19.66 -0.73 -12.30
C ARG A 1095 -19.81 -2.15 -12.86
N GLY A 1096 -18.83 -2.57 -13.65
CA GLY A 1096 -18.73 -3.93 -14.21
C GLY A 1096 -19.76 -4.22 -15.30
N MET A 1097 -20.48 -3.21 -15.80
CA MET A 1097 -21.38 -3.38 -16.94
C MET A 1097 -20.65 -3.16 -18.26
N PHE A 1098 -20.98 -4.00 -19.24
CA PHE A 1098 -20.45 -3.98 -20.59
C PHE A 1098 -21.60 -4.14 -21.58
N TRP A 1099 -21.63 -3.31 -22.62
CA TRP A 1099 -22.61 -3.36 -23.70
C TRP A 1099 -21.91 -3.67 -25.02
N GLU A 1100 -22.25 -4.82 -25.61
CA GLU A 1100 -21.80 -5.18 -26.97
C GLU A 1100 -22.61 -4.44 -28.03
N GLU A 1101 -23.92 -4.30 -27.81
CA GLU A 1101 -24.87 -3.68 -28.72
C GLU A 1101 -25.15 -2.23 -28.31
N PRO A 1102 -24.67 -1.22 -29.07
CA PRO A 1102 -24.71 0.19 -28.66
C PRO A 1102 -26.14 0.72 -28.45
N PHE A 1103 -27.13 0.25 -29.20
CA PHE A 1103 -28.51 0.73 -29.11
C PHE A 1103 -29.25 0.28 -27.85
N LEU A 1104 -28.71 -0.69 -27.10
CA LEU A 1104 -29.20 -1.11 -25.79
C LEU A 1104 -28.53 -0.35 -24.65
N ALA A 1105 -27.46 0.38 -24.94
CA ALA A 1105 -26.65 1.05 -23.95
C ALA A 1105 -27.14 2.48 -23.67
N PRO A 1106 -26.85 3.02 -22.47
CA PRO A 1106 -27.14 4.41 -22.15
C PRO A 1106 -26.40 5.38 -23.07
N GLY A 1107 -27.09 6.41 -23.56
CA GLY A 1107 -26.52 7.42 -24.48
C GLY A 1107 -26.67 8.86 -24.00
N MET A 1108 -25.68 9.69 -24.31
CA MET A 1108 -25.74 11.15 -24.29
C MET A 1108 -25.86 11.67 -25.72
N HIS A 1109 -26.83 12.54 -25.98
CA HIS A 1109 -27.14 13.03 -27.33
C HIS A 1109 -27.15 14.56 -27.39
N TYR A 1110 -26.60 15.12 -28.48
CA TYR A 1110 -26.47 16.56 -28.70
C TYR A 1110 -26.84 16.93 -30.14
N ARG A 1111 -27.63 17.99 -30.32
CA ARG A 1111 -27.90 18.59 -31.63
C ARG A 1111 -26.85 19.65 -31.96
N ILE A 1112 -25.90 19.29 -32.79
CA ILE A 1112 -24.83 20.17 -33.24
C ILE A 1112 -25.22 20.85 -34.57
N ARG A 1113 -24.79 22.09 -34.78
CA ARG A 1113 -24.89 22.79 -36.08
C ARG A 1113 -23.50 23.07 -36.63
N ILE A 1114 -23.22 22.54 -37.82
CA ILE A 1114 -21.95 22.60 -38.52
C ILE A 1114 -22.07 23.61 -39.67
N GLU A 1115 -21.19 24.60 -39.71
CA GLU A 1115 -21.14 25.57 -40.81
C GLU A 1115 -20.08 25.17 -41.84
N ASN A 1116 -18.94 24.65 -41.36
CA ASN A 1116 -17.80 24.23 -42.15
C ASN A 1116 -17.76 22.70 -42.23
N PRO A 1117 -18.13 22.08 -43.37
CA PRO A 1117 -18.02 20.64 -43.52
C PRO A 1117 -16.55 20.22 -43.54
N GLY A 1118 -16.25 19.06 -42.96
CA GLY A 1118 -14.88 18.58 -42.87
C GLY A 1118 -14.71 17.38 -41.95
N CYS A 1119 -13.48 16.89 -41.85
CA CYS A 1119 -13.09 15.91 -40.85
C CYS A 1119 -12.79 16.62 -39.54
N TYR A 1120 -13.49 16.25 -38.47
CA TYR A 1120 -13.29 16.77 -37.13
C TYR A 1120 -12.64 15.72 -36.25
N HIS A 1121 -11.62 16.14 -35.52
CA HIS A 1121 -10.92 15.41 -34.48
C HIS A 1121 -11.69 15.55 -33.17
N ILE A 1122 -12.22 14.44 -32.65
CA ILE A 1122 -13.04 14.43 -31.44
C ILE A 1122 -12.16 14.09 -30.25
N TRP A 1123 -12.10 15.02 -29.32
CA TRP A 1123 -11.42 14.90 -28.04
C TRP A 1123 -12.41 14.78 -26.90
N LEU A 1124 -12.10 13.93 -25.93
CA LEU A 1124 -12.82 13.83 -24.67
C LEU A 1124 -11.89 14.17 -23.50
N LEU A 1125 -12.35 15.01 -22.58
CA LEU A 1125 -11.73 15.14 -21.27
C LEU A 1125 -12.37 14.08 -20.37
N LEU A 1126 -11.60 13.06 -20.01
CA LEU A 1126 -12.14 11.87 -19.34
C LEU A 1126 -11.25 11.37 -18.22
N ARG A 1127 -11.83 10.51 -17.39
CA ARG A 1127 -11.17 9.74 -16.33
C ARG A 1127 -11.82 8.36 -16.25
N PHE A 1128 -11.02 7.32 -16.06
CA PHE A 1128 -11.49 5.96 -15.75
C PHE A 1128 -10.65 5.35 -14.63
N PHE A 1129 -11.09 4.21 -14.13
CA PHE A 1129 -10.45 3.54 -13.00
C PHE A 1129 -9.50 2.43 -13.46
N ASP A 1130 -9.93 1.67 -14.47
CA ASP A 1130 -9.29 0.44 -14.96
C ASP A 1130 -9.75 0.14 -16.40
N GLU A 1131 -9.28 -0.98 -16.95
CA GLU A 1131 -9.67 -1.48 -18.27
C GLU A 1131 -11.15 -1.92 -18.35
N GLU A 1132 -11.87 -2.02 -17.23
CA GLU A 1132 -13.30 -2.33 -17.23
C GLU A 1132 -14.17 -1.08 -17.31
N SER A 1133 -13.56 0.12 -17.35
CA SER A 1133 -14.25 1.41 -17.32
C SER A 1133 -13.75 2.43 -18.35
N ASP A 1134 -13.11 1.99 -19.43
CA ASP A 1134 -12.30 2.83 -20.33
C ASP A 1134 -12.88 3.05 -21.73
N SER A 1135 -14.16 2.78 -21.99
CA SER A 1135 -14.66 2.64 -23.37
C SER A 1135 -16.08 3.17 -23.60
N CYS A 1136 -16.29 3.79 -24.78
CA CYS A 1136 -17.58 4.28 -25.28
C CYS A 1136 -17.71 4.11 -26.80
N PHE A 1137 -18.94 4.15 -27.32
CA PHE A 1137 -19.24 4.27 -28.74
C PHE A 1137 -19.58 5.72 -29.11
N PHE A 1138 -19.43 6.04 -30.40
CA PHE A 1138 -19.88 7.30 -30.98
C PHE A 1138 -20.88 7.04 -32.10
N ALA A 1139 -21.87 7.90 -32.25
CA ALA A 1139 -22.82 7.82 -33.35
C ALA A 1139 -23.14 9.21 -33.93
N LEU A 1140 -23.32 9.26 -35.24
CA LEU A 1140 -23.74 10.45 -35.98
C LEU A 1140 -25.05 10.16 -36.70
N ASP A 1141 -26.08 10.95 -36.41
CA ASP A 1141 -27.44 10.80 -36.99
C ASP A 1141 -28.07 9.40 -36.84
N GLY A 1142 -27.67 8.68 -35.78
CA GLY A 1142 -28.14 7.33 -35.46
C GLY A 1142 -27.24 6.20 -35.97
N GLU A 1143 -26.28 6.50 -36.84
CA GLU A 1143 -25.31 5.53 -37.33
C GLU A 1143 -24.11 5.46 -36.39
N VAL A 1144 -23.86 4.28 -35.82
CA VAL A 1144 -22.75 4.04 -34.89
C VAL A 1144 -21.45 3.86 -35.67
N GLN A 1145 -20.41 4.58 -35.28
CA GLN A 1145 -19.08 4.41 -35.86
C GLN A 1145 -18.47 3.05 -35.43
N PRO A 1146 -17.93 2.27 -36.36
CA PRO A 1146 -17.20 1.05 -36.04
C PRO A 1146 -16.05 1.30 -35.06
N LEU A 1147 -15.86 0.42 -34.08
CA LEU A 1147 -14.77 0.54 -33.09
C LEU A 1147 -13.39 0.58 -33.73
N GLN A 1148 -13.20 -0.06 -34.89
CA GLN A 1148 -11.93 -0.09 -35.62
C GLN A 1148 -11.55 1.27 -36.21
N GLU A 1149 -12.51 2.19 -36.37
CA GLU A 1149 -12.25 3.56 -36.81
C GLU A 1149 -11.89 4.49 -35.64
N GLN A 1150 -12.21 4.09 -34.40
CA GLN A 1150 -11.75 4.80 -33.22
C GLN A 1150 -10.28 4.52 -32.96
N LEU A 1151 -9.57 5.48 -32.37
CA LEU A 1151 -8.19 5.28 -31.94
C LEU A 1151 -8.13 4.19 -30.87
N SER A 1152 -7.06 3.39 -30.89
CA SER A 1152 -6.88 2.24 -29.98
C SER A 1152 -8.02 1.20 -30.02
N GLY A 1153 -8.79 1.15 -31.12
CA GLY A 1153 -9.94 0.24 -31.24
C GLY A 1153 -11.05 0.50 -30.21
N GLY A 1154 -11.12 1.73 -29.67
CA GLY A 1154 -12.08 2.15 -28.65
C GLY A 1154 -11.74 1.75 -27.22
N SER A 1155 -10.53 1.22 -26.94
CA SER A 1155 -10.04 1.01 -25.56
C SER A 1155 -9.04 2.10 -25.20
N LEU A 1156 -9.29 2.83 -24.13
CA LEU A 1156 -8.51 4.01 -23.72
C LEU A 1156 -7.54 3.73 -22.57
N PHE A 1157 -7.56 2.53 -22.01
CA PHE A 1157 -6.78 2.20 -20.83
C PHE A 1157 -5.26 2.21 -21.07
N THR A 1158 -4.56 2.93 -20.19
CA THR A 1158 -3.10 2.86 -20.03
C THR A 1158 -2.78 3.05 -18.55
N TYR A 1159 -1.62 2.55 -18.09
CA TYR A 1159 -1.16 2.80 -16.71
C TYR A 1159 -0.98 4.30 -16.44
N SER A 1160 -0.43 5.02 -17.42
CA SER A 1160 -0.06 6.43 -17.27
C SER A 1160 -1.28 7.35 -17.12
N THR A 1161 -2.42 6.98 -17.69
CA THR A 1161 -3.64 7.77 -17.64
C THR A 1161 -4.68 7.23 -16.65
N THR A 1162 -4.36 6.18 -15.89
CA THR A 1162 -5.23 5.74 -14.78
C THR A 1162 -5.31 6.81 -13.70
N GLN A 1163 -6.49 6.95 -13.07
CA GLN A 1163 -6.76 7.86 -11.95
C GLN A 1163 -6.60 9.37 -12.21
N VAL A 1164 -6.21 9.81 -13.41
CA VAL A 1164 -6.11 11.24 -13.78
C VAL A 1164 -7.19 11.67 -14.75
N TYR A 1165 -7.54 12.96 -14.74
CA TYR A 1165 -8.30 13.57 -15.83
C TYR A 1165 -7.35 13.94 -16.95
N PHE A 1166 -7.65 13.52 -18.18
CA PHE A 1166 -6.83 13.81 -19.35
C PHE A 1166 -7.66 13.99 -20.61
N TRP A 1167 -7.12 14.76 -21.55
CA TRP A 1167 -7.67 14.91 -22.89
C TRP A 1167 -7.22 13.75 -23.77
N SER A 1168 -8.16 12.97 -24.30
CA SER A 1168 -7.89 11.90 -25.25
C SER A 1168 -8.48 12.25 -26.60
N LEU A 1169 -7.66 12.20 -27.66
CA LEU A 1169 -8.18 12.13 -29.02
C LEU A 1169 -8.73 10.71 -29.20
N VAL A 1170 -10.03 10.59 -29.42
CA VAL A 1170 -10.73 9.29 -29.41
C VAL A 1170 -11.10 8.82 -30.81
N THR A 1171 -11.46 9.74 -31.71
CA THR A 1171 -11.86 9.39 -33.07
C THR A 1171 -11.84 10.60 -34.01
N ASP A 1172 -11.90 10.32 -35.30
CA ASP A 1172 -12.14 11.28 -36.37
C ASP A 1172 -13.54 11.04 -36.95
N MET A 1173 -14.29 12.11 -37.21
CA MET A 1173 -15.60 12.02 -37.87
C MET A 1173 -15.77 13.09 -38.94
N TYR A 1174 -16.34 12.72 -40.08
CA TYR A 1174 -16.70 13.68 -41.11
C TYR A 1174 -18.08 14.27 -40.79
N PHE A 1175 -18.16 15.60 -40.69
CA PHE A 1175 -19.41 16.32 -40.56
C PHE A 1175 -19.75 17.05 -41.85
N GLU A 1176 -20.99 16.88 -42.31
CA GLU A 1176 -21.54 17.72 -43.38
C GLU A 1176 -22.01 19.07 -42.82
N LYS A 1177 -22.26 20.02 -43.72
CA LYS A 1177 -22.86 21.30 -43.33
C LYS A 1177 -24.34 21.05 -42.98
N GLY A 1178 -24.75 21.39 -41.77
CA GLY A 1178 -26.13 21.19 -41.35
C GLY A 1178 -26.30 20.98 -39.86
N VAL A 1179 -27.45 20.43 -39.50
CA VAL A 1179 -27.78 20.05 -38.13
C VAL A 1179 -27.67 18.54 -38.02
N HIS A 1180 -26.91 18.06 -37.04
CA HIS A 1180 -26.66 16.64 -36.83
C HIS A 1180 -26.96 16.25 -35.37
N GLN A 1181 -27.29 14.98 -35.14
CA GLN A 1181 -27.30 14.36 -33.82
C GLN A 1181 -25.96 13.68 -33.58
N PHE A 1182 -25.14 14.26 -32.71
CA PHE A 1182 -23.93 13.62 -32.21
C PHE A 1182 -24.23 12.89 -30.90
N SER A 1183 -23.80 11.63 -30.79
CA SER A 1183 -24.08 10.80 -29.62
C SER A 1183 -22.81 10.16 -29.07
N VAL A 1184 -22.70 10.12 -27.74
CA VAL A 1184 -21.71 9.35 -27.00
C VAL A 1184 -22.45 8.29 -26.19
N ILE A 1185 -22.15 7.03 -26.43
CA ILE A 1185 -22.91 5.89 -25.91
C ILE A 1185 -21.98 5.04 -25.04
N ALA A 1186 -22.45 4.58 -23.89
CA ALA A 1186 -21.62 3.77 -23.00
C ALA A 1186 -21.30 2.42 -23.66
N ARG A 1187 -20.03 2.00 -23.59
CA ARG A 1187 -19.62 0.62 -23.88
C ARG A 1187 -19.23 -0.11 -22.61
N LYS A 1188 -18.55 0.60 -21.71
CA LYS A 1188 -18.19 0.15 -20.37
C LYS A 1188 -18.66 1.16 -19.34
N SER A 1189 -19.24 0.69 -18.24
CA SER A 1189 -19.66 1.55 -17.13
C SER A 1189 -18.46 2.16 -16.39
N GLY A 1190 -18.69 3.23 -15.62
CA GLY A 1190 -17.65 3.85 -14.80
C GLY A 1190 -16.74 4.87 -15.52
N LEU A 1191 -16.75 4.91 -16.87
CA LEU A 1191 -16.09 5.96 -17.64
C LEU A 1191 -16.69 7.33 -17.28
N ARG A 1192 -15.84 8.30 -16.93
CA ARG A 1192 -16.25 9.67 -16.61
C ARG A 1192 -15.87 10.58 -17.76
N ILE A 1193 -16.84 11.31 -18.31
CA ILE A 1193 -16.64 12.26 -19.41
C ILE A 1193 -17.06 13.65 -18.92
N ASP A 1194 -16.12 14.58 -18.91
CA ASP A 1194 -16.30 15.98 -18.45
C ASP A 1194 -16.65 16.88 -19.65
N ARG A 1195 -15.80 16.88 -20.67
CA ARG A 1195 -15.94 17.75 -21.85
C ARG A 1195 -15.75 17.00 -23.15
N ILE A 1196 -16.40 17.50 -24.19
CA ILE A 1196 -16.26 17.04 -25.57
C ILE A 1196 -15.77 18.25 -26.39
N TYR A 1197 -14.67 18.09 -27.09
CA TYR A 1197 -14.09 19.11 -27.97
C TYR A 1197 -13.90 18.53 -29.37
N CYS A 1198 -14.56 19.10 -30.37
CA CYS A 1198 -14.38 18.71 -31.76
C CYS A 1198 -13.67 19.85 -32.51
N THR A 1199 -12.60 19.55 -33.24
CA THR A 1199 -11.92 20.54 -34.07
C THR A 1199 -11.58 19.99 -35.46
N ALA A 1200 -11.71 20.82 -36.50
CA ALA A 1200 -11.23 20.53 -37.84
C ALA A 1200 -9.73 20.86 -38.05
N GLY A 1201 -9.05 21.39 -37.03
CA GLY A 1201 -7.62 21.70 -37.03
C GLY A 1201 -6.78 20.76 -36.14
N GLU A 1202 -5.46 20.89 -36.20
CA GLU A 1202 -4.52 20.06 -35.43
C GLU A 1202 -4.24 20.59 -34.01
N GLU A 1203 -4.95 21.63 -33.56
CA GLU A 1203 -4.77 22.15 -32.21
C GLU A 1203 -5.27 21.19 -31.13
N ARG A 1204 -4.63 21.27 -29.96
CA ARG A 1204 -5.10 20.57 -28.77
C ARG A 1204 -6.30 21.31 -28.14
N PRO A 1205 -7.17 20.58 -27.43
CA PRO A 1205 -8.16 21.20 -26.56
C PRO A 1205 -7.52 22.18 -25.56
N PRO A 1206 -8.20 23.27 -25.18
CA PRO A 1206 -7.66 24.25 -24.24
C PRO A 1206 -7.63 23.72 -22.80
N ALA A 1207 -6.80 24.34 -21.96
CA ALA A 1207 -6.84 24.14 -20.51
C ALA A 1207 -8.12 24.74 -19.89
N ASP A 1208 -8.43 24.40 -18.64
CA ASP A 1208 -9.70 24.79 -18.00
C ASP A 1208 -9.95 26.31 -17.97
N ALA A 1209 -8.92 27.12 -17.71
CA ALA A 1209 -9.05 28.58 -17.70
C ALA A 1209 -9.25 29.22 -19.09
N GLU A 1210 -8.95 28.47 -20.15
CA GLU A 1210 -9.06 28.89 -21.55
C GLU A 1210 -10.31 28.27 -22.22
N TRP A 1211 -11.06 27.44 -21.50
CA TRP A 1211 -12.29 26.83 -22.02
C TRP A 1211 -13.36 27.88 -22.28
N THR A 1212 -13.83 27.93 -23.53
CA THR A 1212 -14.88 28.85 -23.96
C THR A 1212 -15.99 28.10 -24.68
N GLU A 1213 -17.22 28.28 -24.21
CA GLU A 1213 -18.41 27.68 -24.83
C GLU A 1213 -18.99 28.63 -25.88
N PRO A 1214 -19.30 28.14 -27.09
CA PRO A 1214 -20.02 28.95 -28.06
C PRO A 1214 -21.45 29.24 -27.58
N GLU A 1215 -21.91 30.48 -27.77
CA GLU A 1215 -23.30 30.87 -27.48
C GLU A 1215 -24.27 30.00 -28.29
N ARG A 1216 -25.17 29.30 -27.59
CA ARG A 1216 -26.22 28.46 -28.17
C ARG A 1216 -27.36 29.33 -28.71
N LYS A 1217 -27.81 29.04 -29.93
CA LYS A 1217 -28.89 29.77 -30.62
C LYS A 1217 -29.97 28.80 -31.10
N GLU A 1218 -31.23 29.14 -30.86
CA GLU A 1218 -32.39 28.37 -31.30
C GLU A 1218 -32.58 28.39 -32.82
#